data_AF-A0A914TQL1-F1
#
_entry.id   AF-A0A914TQL1-F1
#
_cell.length_a   1.000
_cell.length_b   1.000
_cell.length_c   1.000
_cell.angle_alpha   90.00
_cell.angle_beta   90.00
_cell.angle_gamma   90.00
#
_symmetry.space_group_name_H-M   'P 1'
#
loop_
_entity.id
_entity.type
_entity.pdbx_description
1 polymer ?
#
loop_
_entity_poly.entity_id
_entity_poly.type
_entity_poly.pdbx_seq_one_letter_code
_entity_poly.pdbx_strand_id
1 'polypeptide(L)'
;MKVPNRRQDERRPSARFIPAAEPLLVIDCPASRPRSRAGSYPNSITGSTNIGETQFSTMASVSPSKMGIAVAESGDGSNNPNKTSPHHPVWSYPDDEQPPQSLIASLKSYPKGVFFMLGNEFCERFSFYGMRAVLIITAKFLYHGFVSLAYLSPLLGSIAADNYFGRFRVILWVSLMYVLGHTLLSIGAVPYLTYSVQTTLDFSGLILIALATGGIKPCVSAFAADQFNENQHQQRAQFFSFFYFSINAGSLVAIMLTPLLRGRVSCFGSPYCFPLAFGVPGVLMLVAFFIFLCGWKYYKITPASKGNVVWKVLKCIGYALKGKLGAVLKRQDKAAHWVDYASPKYSDPLIAGVKSLLAVSLLFVPVVFFWALFDQQGSTWVLQASQMDGRVGPFTILPDQMNTFNPLIILIMVPVFEAFIYPFTRKFVEITPLRKMGAGGLLAAIAFIMAGFLQLKINSTLEPYPSNGNVFVQKFGSESLPLSFNGTTSTLINGKNEIPAEINDYSTTFNLSNNAYIFGVFDNKQGPSTVLFPYKLDKASNGHTNLIILIDDDSPLKGTPLVVIDNKGSVCVEKLIEQGTIINIQPAIISSQYYTLYYGENCLASNISLCDHQLPIFAETGAVHALYFDDEKIAEMRQIIRGNSVSVLWQLPQFTVIALGEVLFSVTGLEFSYSQAAPNMKSVLQAMWLLTTFAGNVIDMGISGSRIIHEPALEFFFYAFLMFIVIGIFIVIAINYKYVDEEELQSESQAEEEAEKVTEKHQPQPIQQQQNKTAELP
;
A
#
# COMPACT_ATOMS: atom_id res chain seq x y z
N MET A 1 -39.08 33.08 -22.46
CA MET A 1 -38.10 32.25 -23.21
C MET A 1 -36.78 32.99 -23.27
N LYS A 2 -35.81 32.60 -22.43
CA LYS A 2 -34.36 32.79 -22.60
C LYS A 2 -33.69 31.92 -21.54
N VAL A 3 -32.99 30.91 -22.02
CA VAL A 3 -32.25 29.89 -21.25
C VAL A 3 -30.99 30.54 -20.66
N PRO A 4 -30.65 30.37 -19.37
CA PRO A 4 -29.37 30.82 -18.85
C PRO A 4 -28.26 29.83 -19.24
N ASN A 5 -27.18 30.39 -19.77
CA ASN A 5 -26.00 29.68 -20.28
C ASN A 5 -25.34 28.78 -19.23
N ARG A 6 -24.97 27.58 -19.69
CA ARG A 6 -24.11 26.61 -19.03
C ARG A 6 -22.78 27.25 -18.64
N ARG A 7 -22.35 27.00 -17.40
CA ARG A 7 -20.97 27.14 -16.92
C ARG A 7 -20.03 26.42 -17.89
N GLN A 8 -19.03 27.13 -18.40
CA GLN A 8 -17.95 26.57 -19.19
C GLN A 8 -17.15 25.61 -18.30
N ASP A 9 -17.07 24.37 -18.75
CA ASP A 9 -16.21 23.32 -18.23
C ASP A 9 -14.77 23.82 -18.08
N GLU A 10 -14.27 23.83 -16.85
CA GLU A 10 -12.84 23.76 -16.57
C GLU A 10 -12.27 22.54 -17.31
N ARG A 11 -11.40 22.79 -18.28
CA ARG A 11 -10.71 21.74 -19.01
C ARG A 11 -9.91 20.91 -18.01
N ARG A 12 -10.36 19.67 -17.81
CA ARG A 12 -9.56 18.61 -17.18
C ARG A 12 -8.16 18.61 -17.82
N PRO A 13 -7.07 18.65 -17.06
CA PRO A 13 -5.77 18.29 -17.62
C PRO A 13 -5.90 16.87 -18.16
N SER A 14 -5.45 16.65 -19.39
CA SER A 14 -5.31 15.31 -19.96
C SER A 14 -4.49 14.47 -18.99
N ALA A 15 -5.15 13.53 -18.31
CA ALA A 15 -4.55 12.65 -17.33
C ALA A 15 -3.60 11.69 -18.06
N ARG A 16 -2.34 12.10 -18.20
CA ARG A 16 -1.27 11.20 -18.64
C ARG A 16 -1.04 10.18 -17.52
N PHE A 17 -1.17 8.90 -17.85
CA PHE A 17 -1.04 7.79 -16.89
C PHE A 17 0.34 7.74 -16.23
N ILE A 18 1.38 8.09 -16.98
CA ILE A 18 2.70 8.48 -16.50
C ILE A 18 2.87 9.94 -16.90
N PRO A 19 3.28 10.85 -16.00
CA PRO A 19 3.47 12.24 -16.37
C PRO A 19 4.30 12.33 -17.65
N ALA A 20 3.87 13.19 -18.56
CA ALA A 20 4.78 13.65 -19.59
C ALA A 20 6.02 14.16 -18.87
N ALA A 21 7.20 13.69 -19.24
CA ALA A 21 8.23 14.69 -19.41
C ALA A 21 7.65 15.65 -20.47
N GLU A 22 7.13 16.80 -20.04
CA GLU A 22 7.10 17.94 -20.96
C GLU A 22 8.52 18.10 -21.51
N PRO A 23 8.70 18.58 -22.75
CA PRO A 23 10.01 18.87 -23.29
C PRO A 23 10.56 20.15 -22.64
N LEU A 24 10.63 20.19 -21.31
CA LEU A 24 11.54 21.02 -20.57
C LEU A 24 12.74 20.13 -20.30
N LEU A 25 13.93 20.64 -20.62
CA LEU A 25 15.20 19.93 -20.51
C LEU A 25 15.52 19.70 -19.01
N VAL A 26 14.93 18.66 -18.44
CA VAL A 26 15.02 18.27 -17.03
C VAL A 26 15.91 17.03 -16.95
N ILE A 27 17.10 17.17 -16.35
CA ILE A 27 18.10 16.10 -16.25
C ILE A 27 18.79 16.22 -14.88
N ASP A 28 18.79 15.10 -14.13
CA ASP A 28 19.17 15.00 -12.72
C ASP A 28 20.48 14.21 -12.51
N CYS A 29 20.96 14.19 -11.25
CA CYS A 29 22.18 13.52 -10.80
C CYS A 29 22.17 12.00 -11.04
N PRO A 30 23.23 11.39 -11.61
CA PRO A 30 23.42 9.95 -11.58
C PRO A 30 23.83 9.48 -10.17
N ALA A 31 23.23 8.39 -9.69
CA ALA A 31 23.71 7.67 -8.52
C ALA A 31 25.15 7.18 -8.75
N SER A 32 26.06 7.60 -7.87
CA SER A 32 27.50 7.32 -7.92
C SER A 32 27.81 5.82 -8.05
N ARG A 33 28.46 5.40 -9.14
CA ARG A 33 29.32 4.21 -9.17
C ARG A 33 30.76 4.65 -8.90
N PRO A 34 31.50 4.04 -7.95
CA PRO A 34 32.92 4.33 -7.80
C PRO A 34 33.67 3.82 -9.04
N ARG A 35 34.24 4.74 -9.83
CA ARG A 35 35.27 4.40 -10.82
C ARG A 35 36.59 4.25 -10.08
N SER A 36 37.13 3.03 -10.06
CA SER A 36 38.47 2.73 -9.57
C SER A 36 39.51 3.50 -10.38
N ARG A 37 40.22 4.43 -9.74
CA ARG A 37 41.51 4.92 -10.24
C ARG A 37 42.61 4.08 -9.61
N ALA A 38 43.31 3.33 -10.46
CA ALA A 38 44.58 2.71 -10.13
C ALA A 38 45.62 3.82 -9.89
N GLY A 39 46.23 3.82 -8.71
CA GLY A 39 47.31 4.71 -8.32
C GLY A 39 48.22 3.97 -7.36
N SER A 40 49.37 3.57 -7.87
CA SER A 40 50.48 2.89 -7.20
C SER A 40 51.16 3.77 -6.15
N TYR A 41 51.37 3.24 -4.94
CA TYR A 41 52.41 3.70 -4.00
C TYR A 41 53.02 2.50 -3.23
N PRO A 42 54.27 2.61 -2.75
CA PRO A 42 55.17 1.47 -2.53
C PRO A 42 55.13 0.88 -1.11
N ASN A 43 55.76 -0.29 -1.01
CA ASN A 43 55.96 -1.12 0.17
C ASN A 43 56.67 -0.44 1.35
N SER A 44 56.24 -0.85 2.55
CA SER A 44 57.02 -1.32 3.71
C SER A 44 56.75 -0.54 5.01
N ILE A 45 56.25 -1.25 6.03
CA ILE A 45 56.99 -1.61 7.25
C ILE A 45 56.08 -2.48 8.15
N THR A 46 56.68 -3.57 8.60
CA THR A 46 56.20 -4.62 9.50
C THR A 46 55.94 -4.13 10.92
N GLY A 47 54.87 -4.63 11.54
CA GLY A 47 54.59 -4.46 12.97
C GLY A 47 53.55 -5.46 13.46
N SER A 48 54.02 -6.67 13.79
CA SER A 48 53.24 -7.76 14.39
C SER A 48 52.80 -7.45 15.82
N THR A 49 51.51 -7.58 16.12
CA THR A 49 51.02 -7.91 17.46
C THR A 49 49.79 -8.82 17.36
N ASN A 50 49.96 -10.06 17.83
CA ASN A 50 48.92 -11.06 18.04
C ASN A 50 48.11 -10.71 19.29
N ILE A 51 46.79 -10.52 19.19
CA ILE A 51 45.83 -10.79 20.27
C ILE A 51 44.47 -11.20 19.68
N GLY A 52 44.03 -12.43 20.00
CA GLY A 52 42.64 -12.74 20.35
C GLY A 52 41.61 -12.90 19.24
N GLU A 53 41.34 -14.15 18.88
CA GLU A 53 40.10 -14.59 18.24
C GLU A 53 38.86 -14.11 19.03
N THR A 54 37.88 -13.55 18.34
CA THR A 54 36.49 -13.52 18.82
C THR A 54 35.53 -13.72 17.65
N GLN A 55 35.05 -14.95 17.53
CA GLN A 55 33.91 -15.32 16.70
C GLN A 55 32.64 -14.72 17.32
N PHE A 56 31.87 -13.94 16.56
CA PHE A 56 30.46 -13.70 16.86
C PHE A 56 29.61 -14.65 15.99
N SER A 57 29.44 -15.84 16.52
CA SER A 57 28.43 -16.82 16.14
C SER A 57 27.18 -16.61 16.99
N THR A 58 26.01 -16.92 16.42
CA THR A 58 24.77 -17.34 17.10
C THR A 58 24.00 -16.31 17.95
N MET A 59 22.89 -15.79 17.41
CA MET A 59 21.68 -15.59 18.21
C MET A 59 20.63 -16.61 17.78
N ALA A 60 20.38 -17.52 18.71
CA ALA A 60 19.52 -18.68 18.58
C ALA A 60 18.04 -18.31 18.68
N SER A 61 17.25 -19.12 17.98
CA SER A 61 15.83 -19.39 18.15
C SER A 61 15.32 -19.28 19.59
N VAL A 62 14.24 -18.53 19.78
CA VAL A 62 13.37 -18.67 20.96
C VAL A 62 12.21 -19.58 20.59
N SER A 63 12.21 -20.78 21.16
CA SER A 63 11.08 -21.72 21.19
C SER A 63 10.09 -21.28 22.29
N PRO A 64 8.77 -21.54 22.19
CA PRO A 64 7.83 -21.23 23.26
C PRO A 64 7.90 -22.30 24.35
N SER A 65 8.44 -21.96 25.51
CA SER A 65 8.29 -22.78 26.73
C SER A 65 7.28 -22.13 27.67
N LYS A 66 6.22 -22.89 27.98
CA LYS A 66 5.33 -22.65 29.12
C LYS A 66 6.19 -22.66 30.40
N MET A 67 6.10 -21.62 31.22
CA MET A 67 6.67 -21.61 32.57
C MET A 67 5.53 -21.85 33.57
N GLY A 68 5.59 -23.01 34.24
CA GLY A 68 4.64 -23.39 35.29
C GLY A 68 4.81 -22.53 36.54
N ILE A 69 3.68 -22.16 37.13
CA ILE A 69 3.61 -21.58 38.48
C ILE A 69 3.47 -22.75 39.45
N ALA A 70 4.44 -22.87 40.38
CA ALA A 70 4.37 -23.78 41.51
C ALA A 70 3.25 -23.34 42.47
N VAL A 71 2.35 -24.26 42.83
CA VAL A 71 1.45 -24.10 43.98
C VAL A 71 2.05 -24.92 45.13
N ALA A 72 2.28 -24.23 46.24
CA ALA A 72 2.78 -24.81 47.48
C ALA A 72 1.73 -25.73 48.12
N GLU A 73 2.16 -26.92 48.54
CA GLU A 73 1.41 -27.80 49.43
C GLU A 73 1.38 -27.20 50.85
N SER A 74 0.18 -27.10 51.43
CA SER A 74 -0.01 -27.06 52.89
C SER A 74 -1.15 -28.02 53.22
N GLY A 75 -0.82 -29.12 53.90
CA GLY A 75 -1.80 -30.06 54.40
C GLY A 75 -2.57 -29.50 55.59
N ASP A 76 -3.86 -29.85 55.68
CA ASP A 76 -4.51 -30.13 56.96
C ASP A 76 -5.64 -31.14 56.73
N GLY A 77 -5.72 -32.12 57.61
CA GLY A 77 -6.70 -33.20 57.57
C GLY A 77 -7.90 -32.86 58.45
N SER A 78 -9.11 -33.06 57.93
CA SER A 78 -10.25 -33.47 58.75
C SER A 78 -11.35 -34.10 57.91
N ASN A 79 -11.76 -35.29 58.32
CA ASN A 79 -12.87 -36.06 57.78
C ASN A 79 -14.22 -35.39 58.07
N ASN A 80 -15.08 -35.23 57.07
CA ASN A 80 -16.51 -35.07 57.29
C ASN A 80 -17.34 -35.65 56.10
N PRO A 81 -18.07 -36.76 56.26
CA PRO A 81 -18.87 -37.34 55.19
C PRO A 81 -20.30 -36.82 55.29
N ASN A 82 -20.59 -35.68 54.64
CA ASN A 82 -21.92 -35.29 54.15
C ASN A 82 -21.90 -33.88 53.55
N LYS A 83 -21.62 -33.80 52.24
CA LYS A 83 -22.05 -32.70 51.38
C LYS A 83 -22.00 -33.17 49.92
N THR A 84 -23.18 -33.33 49.33
CA THR A 84 -23.39 -33.55 47.89
C THR A 84 -22.94 -32.30 47.11
N SER A 85 -21.89 -32.43 46.32
CA SER A 85 -21.41 -31.41 45.36
C SER A 85 -21.91 -31.71 43.94
N PRO A 86 -22.07 -30.69 43.07
CA PRO A 86 -22.41 -30.90 41.66
C PRO A 86 -21.26 -31.59 40.93
N HIS A 87 -21.58 -32.48 40.00
CA HIS A 87 -20.61 -33.09 39.09
C HIS A 87 -19.88 -32.02 38.28
N HIS A 88 -18.63 -31.73 38.63
CA HIS A 88 -17.69 -31.09 37.71
C HIS A 88 -17.14 -32.17 36.75
N PRO A 89 -17.14 -31.95 35.43
CA PRO A 89 -16.45 -32.84 34.52
C PRO A 89 -14.95 -32.76 34.79
N VAL A 90 -14.37 -33.88 35.22
CA VAL A 90 -12.92 -34.06 35.29
C VAL A 90 -12.43 -34.13 33.85
N TRP A 91 -11.77 -33.08 33.39
CA TRP A 91 -11.03 -33.08 32.14
C TRP A 91 -9.83 -34.02 32.28
N SER A 92 -9.93 -35.23 31.73
CA SER A 92 -8.74 -36.00 31.39
C SER A 92 -8.09 -35.34 30.18
N TYR A 93 -6.97 -34.66 30.38
CA TYR A 93 -6.09 -34.27 29.30
C TYR A 93 -5.59 -35.55 28.59
N PRO A 94 -5.58 -35.62 27.26
CA PRO A 94 -4.82 -36.66 26.57
C PRO A 94 -3.34 -36.43 26.89
N ASP A 95 -2.72 -37.35 27.64
CA ASP A 95 -1.29 -37.39 27.95
C ASP A 95 -0.47 -37.77 26.69
N ASP A 96 -0.48 -36.91 25.67
CA ASP A 96 0.36 -37.04 24.48
C ASP A 96 0.98 -35.68 24.07
N GLU A 97 1.48 -34.91 25.05
CA GLU A 97 2.41 -33.80 24.74
C GLU A 97 3.79 -34.38 24.40
N GLN A 98 3.99 -34.69 23.10
CA GLN A 98 5.33 -34.97 22.56
C GLN A 98 6.27 -33.78 22.87
N PRO A 99 7.54 -34.04 23.23
CA PRO A 99 8.50 -32.97 23.50
C PRO A 99 8.63 -32.04 22.29
N PRO A 100 8.84 -30.72 22.49
CA PRO A 100 8.89 -29.77 21.38
C PRO A 100 10.02 -30.17 20.42
N GLN A 101 9.63 -30.67 19.25
CA GLN A 101 10.58 -30.98 18.18
C GLN A 101 11.37 -29.71 17.86
N SER A 102 12.70 -29.83 17.76
CA SER A 102 13.53 -28.72 17.32
C SER A 102 13.02 -28.19 15.96
N LEU A 103 13.10 -26.88 15.73
CA LEU A 103 12.56 -26.25 14.50
C LEU A 103 13.05 -26.96 13.23
N ILE A 104 14.32 -27.40 13.24
CA ILE A 104 14.94 -28.15 12.13
C ILE A 104 14.32 -29.54 11.95
N ALA A 105 13.95 -30.23 13.03
CA ALA A 105 13.24 -31.51 12.95
C ALA A 105 11.81 -31.32 12.40
N SER A 106 11.11 -30.27 12.84
CA SER A 106 9.79 -29.92 12.29
C SER A 106 9.87 -29.62 10.79
N LEU A 107 10.82 -28.78 10.35
CA LEU A 107 11.02 -28.46 8.92
C LEU A 107 11.34 -29.68 8.06
N LYS A 108 12.03 -30.70 8.59
CA LYS A 108 12.29 -31.94 7.86
C LYS A 108 11.03 -32.78 7.64
N SER A 109 9.99 -32.60 8.47
CA SER A 109 8.72 -33.31 8.33
C SER A 109 7.77 -32.67 7.30
N TYR A 110 8.13 -31.50 6.76
CA TYR A 110 7.28 -30.77 5.83
C TYR A 110 7.24 -31.42 4.45
N PRO A 111 6.06 -31.41 3.77
CA PRO A 111 5.98 -31.80 2.37
C PRO A 111 6.91 -30.94 1.51
N LYS A 112 7.72 -31.55 0.65
CA LYS A 112 8.72 -30.82 -0.17
C LYS A 112 8.09 -29.70 -1.02
N GLY A 113 6.85 -29.88 -1.47
CA GLY A 113 6.11 -28.89 -2.25
C GLY A 113 5.93 -27.54 -1.53
N VAL A 114 5.81 -27.52 -0.19
CA VAL A 114 5.47 -26.29 0.53
C VAL A 114 6.59 -25.25 0.52
N PHE A 115 7.85 -25.66 0.34
CA PHE A 115 8.99 -24.74 0.22
C PHE A 115 8.95 -23.92 -1.08
N PHE A 116 8.50 -24.54 -2.18
CA PHE A 116 8.28 -23.84 -3.44
C PHE A 116 7.14 -22.81 -3.31
N MET A 117 6.07 -23.17 -2.58
CA MET A 117 4.96 -22.26 -2.30
C MET A 117 5.40 -21.04 -1.49
N LEU A 118 6.29 -21.23 -0.50
CA LEU A 118 6.81 -20.13 0.32
C LEU A 118 7.63 -19.12 -0.51
N GLY A 119 8.49 -19.62 -1.40
CA GLY A 119 9.27 -18.78 -2.33
C GLY A 119 8.40 -18.07 -3.37
N ASN A 120 7.41 -18.79 -3.92
CA ASN A 120 6.40 -18.20 -4.81
C ASN A 120 5.65 -17.05 -4.11
N GLU A 121 5.20 -17.27 -2.87
CA GLU A 121 4.48 -16.26 -2.09
C GLU A 121 5.36 -15.03 -1.83
N PHE A 122 6.63 -15.20 -1.46
CA PHE A 122 7.55 -14.08 -1.26
C PHE A 122 7.65 -13.20 -2.52
N CYS A 123 7.90 -13.83 -3.67
CA CYS A 123 8.11 -13.14 -4.94
C CYS A 123 6.82 -12.48 -5.47
N GLU A 124 5.68 -13.14 -5.35
CA GLU A 124 4.38 -12.56 -5.73
C GLU A 124 4.04 -11.36 -4.83
N ARG A 125 4.27 -11.46 -3.51
CA ARG A 125 4.00 -10.37 -2.58
C ARG A 125 4.92 -9.19 -2.82
N PHE A 126 6.20 -9.44 -3.12
CA PHE A 126 7.09 -8.38 -3.56
C PHE A 126 6.50 -7.67 -4.78
N SER A 127 6.06 -8.44 -5.79
CA SER A 127 5.56 -7.90 -7.04
C SER A 127 4.34 -7.01 -6.85
N PHE A 128 3.36 -7.49 -6.06
CA PHE A 128 2.14 -6.76 -5.73
C PHE A 128 2.42 -5.44 -4.98
N TYR A 129 3.17 -5.49 -3.88
CA TYR A 129 3.43 -4.31 -3.06
C TYR A 129 4.38 -3.31 -3.74
N GLY A 130 5.34 -3.79 -4.51
CA GLY A 130 6.28 -2.94 -5.26
C GLY A 130 5.56 -2.09 -6.32
N MET A 131 4.67 -2.70 -7.11
CA MET A 131 3.87 -1.97 -8.08
C MET A 131 2.88 -1.01 -7.41
N ARG A 132 2.20 -1.46 -6.34
CA ARG A 132 1.25 -0.63 -5.57
C ARG A 132 1.92 0.64 -5.01
N ALA A 133 3.16 0.54 -4.53
CA ALA A 133 3.92 1.68 -4.01
C ALA A 133 4.25 2.74 -5.09
N VAL A 134 4.37 2.35 -6.36
CA VAL A 134 4.64 3.29 -7.47
C VAL A 134 3.36 3.94 -7.99
N LEU A 135 2.23 3.23 -7.94
CA LEU A 135 0.97 3.64 -8.57
C LEU A 135 0.33 4.88 -7.94
N ILE A 136 0.57 5.18 -6.66
CA ILE A 136 -0.05 6.34 -5.99
C ILE A 136 0.35 7.68 -6.62
N ILE A 137 1.55 7.76 -7.18
CA ILE A 137 2.10 9.02 -7.71
C ILE A 137 1.38 9.45 -8.99
N THR A 138 0.66 8.55 -9.65
CA THR A 138 -0.09 8.87 -10.87
C THR A 138 -1.49 9.40 -10.55
N ALA A 139 -2.26 8.72 -9.69
CA ALA A 139 -3.52 9.23 -9.15
C ALA A 139 -4.08 8.38 -7.99
N LYS A 140 -4.62 9.05 -6.95
CA LYS A 140 -5.43 8.41 -5.87
C LYS A 140 -6.56 7.53 -6.42
N PHE A 141 -7.31 8.04 -7.40
CA PHE A 141 -8.44 7.32 -7.99
C PHE A 141 -8.01 6.01 -8.66
N LEU A 142 -6.88 6.03 -9.39
CA LEU A 142 -6.35 4.83 -10.05
C LEU A 142 -5.82 3.81 -9.04
N TYR A 143 -5.17 4.27 -7.98
CA TYR A 143 -4.70 3.42 -6.89
C TYR A 143 -5.86 2.65 -6.24
N HIS A 144 -6.90 3.35 -5.79
CA HIS A 144 -8.05 2.69 -5.15
C HIS A 144 -8.88 1.87 -6.15
N GLY A 145 -8.96 2.27 -7.42
CA GLY A 145 -9.59 1.46 -8.48
C GLY A 145 -8.87 0.14 -8.74
N PHE A 146 -7.54 0.18 -8.78
CA PHE A 146 -6.71 -1.01 -8.89
C PHE A 146 -6.91 -1.95 -7.69
N VAL A 147 -6.82 -1.42 -6.47
CA VAL A 147 -7.01 -2.21 -5.23
C VAL A 147 -8.42 -2.79 -5.18
N SER A 148 -9.45 -2.01 -5.52
CA SER A 148 -10.84 -2.48 -5.61
C SER A 148 -10.95 -3.70 -6.54
N LEU A 149 -10.44 -3.60 -7.77
CA LEU A 149 -10.49 -4.71 -8.72
C LEU A 149 -9.71 -5.94 -8.23
N ALA A 150 -8.57 -5.72 -7.58
CA ALA A 150 -7.74 -6.78 -6.98
C ALA A 150 -8.38 -7.52 -5.79
N TYR A 151 -9.32 -6.88 -5.09
CA TYR A 151 -10.07 -7.51 -3.99
C TYR A 151 -11.48 -7.99 -4.39
N LEU A 152 -11.95 -7.63 -5.59
CA LEU A 152 -13.15 -8.21 -6.22
C LEU A 152 -12.85 -9.51 -6.96
N SER A 153 -11.71 -9.58 -7.66
CA SER A 153 -11.30 -10.74 -8.46
C SER A 153 -11.05 -12.07 -7.70
N PRO A 154 -10.80 -12.12 -6.36
CA PRO A 154 -10.78 -13.38 -5.61
C PRO A 154 -12.03 -14.23 -5.78
N LEU A 155 -13.21 -13.61 -5.90
CA LEU A 155 -14.46 -14.34 -6.14
C LEU A 155 -14.45 -15.08 -7.48
N LEU A 156 -13.85 -14.48 -8.51
CA LEU A 156 -13.70 -15.12 -9.83
C LEU A 156 -12.70 -16.28 -9.75
N GLY A 157 -11.60 -16.08 -9.02
CA GLY A 157 -10.57 -17.10 -8.80
C GLY A 157 -11.10 -18.33 -8.07
N SER A 158 -11.84 -18.15 -6.99
CA SER A 158 -12.43 -19.25 -6.23
C SER A 158 -13.47 -20.02 -7.05
N ILE A 159 -14.38 -19.31 -7.75
CA ILE A 159 -15.37 -19.94 -8.64
C ILE A 159 -14.69 -20.77 -9.74
N ALA A 160 -13.62 -20.25 -10.34
CA ALA A 160 -12.86 -20.95 -11.37
C ALA A 160 -12.16 -22.20 -10.82
N ALA A 161 -11.57 -22.09 -9.61
CA ALA A 161 -10.82 -23.18 -8.98
C ALA A 161 -11.73 -24.30 -8.50
N ASP A 162 -12.81 -23.96 -7.81
CA ASP A 162 -13.66 -24.95 -7.16
C ASP A 162 -14.57 -25.65 -8.17
N ASN A 163 -15.08 -24.96 -9.20
CA ASN A 163 -16.09 -25.54 -10.10
C ASN A 163 -15.53 -26.15 -11.39
N TYR A 164 -14.46 -25.58 -11.97
CA TYR A 164 -14.10 -25.85 -13.36
C TYR A 164 -12.70 -26.45 -13.50
N PHE A 165 -11.68 -25.80 -12.93
CA PHE A 165 -10.30 -26.07 -13.31
C PHE A 165 -9.45 -26.73 -12.22
N GLY A 166 -9.84 -26.63 -10.95
CA GLY A 166 -9.00 -27.00 -9.81
C GLY A 166 -7.98 -25.92 -9.46
N ARG A 167 -7.60 -25.84 -8.17
CA ARG A 167 -6.73 -24.80 -7.61
C ARG A 167 -5.39 -24.70 -8.34
N PHE A 168 -4.75 -25.84 -8.62
CA PHE A 168 -3.45 -25.87 -9.31
C PHE A 168 -3.49 -25.21 -10.70
N ARG A 169 -4.50 -25.51 -11.52
CA ARG A 169 -4.61 -24.96 -12.88
C ARG A 169 -4.95 -23.46 -12.86
N VAL A 170 -5.78 -23.02 -11.91
CA VAL A 170 -6.07 -21.60 -11.74
C VAL A 170 -4.81 -20.85 -11.34
N ILE A 171 -4.06 -21.32 -10.35
CA ILE A 171 -2.78 -20.70 -9.96
C ILE A 171 -1.84 -20.61 -11.18
N LEU A 172 -1.71 -21.69 -11.95
CA LEU A 172 -0.84 -21.73 -13.13
C LEU A 172 -1.23 -20.68 -14.19
N TRP A 173 -2.47 -20.70 -14.68
CA TRP A 173 -2.90 -19.82 -15.77
C TRP A 173 -3.03 -18.37 -15.36
N VAL A 174 -3.52 -18.13 -14.14
CA VAL A 174 -3.66 -16.76 -13.62
C VAL A 174 -2.29 -16.16 -13.29
N SER A 175 -1.31 -16.94 -12.84
CA SER A 175 0.07 -16.46 -12.69
C SER A 175 0.72 -16.09 -14.04
N LEU A 176 0.44 -16.84 -15.11
CA LEU A 176 0.89 -16.48 -16.45
C LEU A 176 0.25 -15.16 -16.93
N MET A 177 -1.05 -14.98 -16.67
CA MET A 177 -1.75 -13.71 -16.90
C MET A 177 -1.12 -12.56 -16.11
N TYR A 178 -0.66 -12.83 -14.88
CA TYR A 178 0.04 -11.86 -14.03
C TYR A 178 1.36 -11.40 -14.67
N VAL A 179 2.19 -12.34 -15.12
CA VAL A 179 3.45 -12.05 -15.83
C VAL A 179 3.21 -11.22 -17.09
N LEU A 180 2.18 -11.56 -17.87
CA LEU A 180 1.79 -10.79 -19.04
C LEU A 180 1.41 -9.35 -18.66
N GLY A 181 0.59 -9.17 -17.62
CA GLY A 181 0.19 -7.84 -17.15
C GLY A 181 1.39 -6.96 -16.76
N HIS A 182 2.38 -7.51 -16.05
CA HIS A 182 3.63 -6.80 -15.75
C HIS A 182 4.46 -6.48 -16.98
N THR A 183 4.48 -7.39 -17.96
CA THR A 183 5.20 -7.17 -19.22
C THR A 183 4.60 -5.98 -19.98
N LEU A 184 3.27 -5.94 -20.09
CA LEU A 184 2.56 -4.83 -20.73
C LEU A 184 2.81 -3.50 -20.00
N LEU A 185 2.71 -3.49 -18.66
CA LEU A 185 2.94 -2.29 -17.86
C LEU A 185 4.40 -1.79 -17.95
N SER A 186 5.38 -2.69 -17.95
CA SER A 186 6.79 -2.33 -18.08
C SER A 186 7.13 -1.77 -19.47
N ILE A 187 6.50 -2.29 -20.52
CA ILE A 187 6.66 -1.78 -21.90
C ILE A 187 5.93 -0.44 -22.05
N GLY A 188 4.71 -0.34 -21.53
CA GLY A 188 3.91 0.90 -21.52
C GLY A 188 4.66 2.06 -20.86
N ALA A 189 5.49 1.78 -19.86
CA ALA A 189 6.30 2.78 -19.18
C ALA A 189 7.48 3.37 -20.00
N VAL A 190 7.76 2.86 -21.21
CA VAL A 190 8.86 3.34 -22.05
C VAL A 190 8.48 4.67 -22.72
N PRO A 191 9.27 5.75 -22.56
CA PRO A 191 8.87 7.10 -22.98
C PRO A 191 8.85 7.33 -24.50
N TYR A 192 9.41 6.42 -25.30
CA TYR A 192 9.44 6.54 -26.77
C TYR A 192 8.15 6.07 -27.46
N LEU A 193 7.20 5.52 -26.71
CA LEU A 193 5.93 5.06 -27.25
C LEU A 193 4.97 6.23 -27.50
N THR A 194 4.11 6.10 -28.49
CA THR A 194 3.05 7.08 -28.71
C THR A 194 2.05 7.04 -27.55
N TYR A 195 1.50 8.20 -27.19
CA TYR A 195 0.60 8.35 -26.04
C TYR A 195 -0.57 7.35 -26.04
N SER A 196 -1.17 7.09 -27.21
CA SER A 196 -2.28 6.13 -27.36
C SER A 196 -1.85 4.70 -27.03
N VAL A 197 -0.68 4.28 -27.52
CA VAL A 197 -0.13 2.95 -27.27
C VAL A 197 0.26 2.79 -25.80
N GLN A 198 0.98 3.76 -25.25
CA GLN A 198 1.35 3.79 -23.83
C GLN A 198 0.12 3.62 -22.93
N THR A 199 -0.89 4.48 -23.10
CA THR A 199 -2.10 4.46 -22.30
C THR A 199 -2.83 3.11 -22.39
N THR A 200 -2.91 2.53 -23.59
CA THR A 200 -3.54 1.22 -23.80
C THR A 200 -2.79 0.10 -23.08
N LEU A 201 -1.45 0.08 -23.18
CA LEU A 201 -0.60 -0.92 -22.52
C LEU A 201 -0.66 -0.80 -21.00
N ASP A 202 -0.64 0.44 -20.50
CA ASP A 202 -0.67 0.73 -19.06
C ASP A 202 -1.99 0.27 -18.41
N PHE A 203 -3.14 0.67 -18.98
CA PHE A 203 -4.44 0.28 -18.45
C PHE A 203 -4.72 -1.22 -18.63
N SER A 204 -4.35 -1.80 -19.78
CA SER A 204 -4.51 -3.25 -19.98
C SER A 204 -3.62 -4.04 -19.02
N GLY A 205 -2.37 -3.60 -18.81
CA GLY A 205 -1.45 -4.17 -17.84
C GLY A 205 -2.00 -4.12 -16.41
N LEU A 206 -2.47 -2.96 -15.95
CA LEU A 206 -3.07 -2.82 -14.62
C LEU A 206 -4.30 -3.70 -14.41
N ILE A 207 -5.22 -3.74 -15.37
CA ILE A 207 -6.43 -4.57 -15.28
C ILE A 207 -6.06 -6.04 -15.20
N LEU A 208 -5.13 -6.51 -16.04
CA LEU A 208 -4.65 -7.89 -16.00
C LEU A 208 -3.98 -8.22 -14.67
N ILE A 209 -3.13 -7.33 -14.15
CA ILE A 209 -2.50 -7.51 -12.84
C ILE A 209 -3.56 -7.59 -11.73
N ALA A 210 -4.54 -6.68 -11.72
CA ALA A 210 -5.59 -6.66 -10.69
C ALA A 210 -6.44 -7.93 -10.71
N LEU A 211 -6.82 -8.41 -11.91
CA LEU A 211 -7.54 -9.67 -12.06
C LEU A 211 -6.67 -10.86 -11.64
N ALA A 212 -5.37 -10.82 -11.96
CA ALA A 212 -4.46 -11.91 -11.69
C ALA A 212 -4.15 -12.07 -10.19
N THR A 213 -3.71 -11.00 -9.53
CA THR A 213 -3.36 -11.03 -8.10
C THR A 213 -4.54 -11.46 -7.24
N GLY A 214 -5.73 -10.92 -7.48
CA GLY A 214 -6.90 -11.35 -6.70
C GLY A 214 -7.35 -12.76 -7.05
N GLY A 215 -7.30 -13.17 -8.32
CA GLY A 215 -7.67 -14.51 -8.75
C GLY A 215 -6.82 -15.62 -8.12
N ILE A 216 -5.52 -15.39 -7.87
CA ILE A 216 -4.64 -16.38 -7.22
C ILE A 216 -4.76 -16.42 -5.70
N LYS A 217 -5.07 -15.29 -5.03
CA LYS A 217 -5.10 -15.17 -3.57
C LYS A 217 -5.86 -16.28 -2.81
N PRO A 218 -7.12 -16.60 -3.15
CA PRO A 218 -7.86 -17.63 -2.45
C PRO A 218 -7.36 -19.06 -2.80
N CYS A 219 -6.68 -19.20 -3.93
CA CYS A 219 -6.22 -20.51 -4.42
C CYS A 219 -4.89 -20.92 -3.79
N VAL A 220 -3.93 -20.01 -3.66
CA VAL A 220 -2.55 -20.33 -3.21
C VAL A 220 -2.53 -20.78 -1.74
N SER A 221 -3.21 -20.04 -0.86
CA SER A 221 -3.27 -20.37 0.58
C SER A 221 -3.98 -21.70 0.83
N ALA A 222 -5.11 -21.94 0.14
CA ALA A 222 -5.84 -23.20 0.22
C ALA A 222 -5.02 -24.36 -0.37
N PHE A 223 -4.37 -24.16 -1.52
CA PHE A 223 -3.51 -25.18 -2.13
C PHE A 223 -2.30 -25.52 -1.26
N ALA A 224 -1.75 -24.54 -0.52
CA ALA A 224 -0.68 -24.79 0.44
C ALA A 224 -1.16 -25.63 1.64
N ALA A 225 -2.38 -25.38 2.13
CA ALA A 225 -3.00 -26.20 3.18
C ALA A 225 -3.19 -27.65 2.75
N ASP A 226 -3.60 -27.88 1.49
CA ASP A 226 -3.87 -29.22 0.92
C ASP A 226 -2.63 -30.11 0.87
N GLN A 227 -1.42 -29.53 0.96
CA GLN A 227 -0.17 -30.29 0.90
C GLN A 227 0.08 -31.10 2.18
N PHE A 228 -0.53 -30.70 3.30
CA PHE A 228 -0.43 -31.40 4.57
C PHE A 228 -1.50 -32.49 4.67
N ASN A 229 -1.16 -33.62 5.30
CA ASN A 229 -2.14 -34.65 5.64
C ASN A 229 -3.00 -34.20 6.83
N GLU A 230 -4.15 -34.83 7.04
CA GLU A 230 -5.07 -34.49 8.13
C GLU A 230 -4.37 -34.54 9.49
N ASN A 231 -3.58 -35.59 9.75
CA ASN A 231 -2.86 -35.78 11.01
C ASN A 231 -1.76 -34.72 11.29
N GLN A 232 -1.46 -33.81 10.35
CA GLN A 232 -0.38 -32.82 10.44
C GLN A 232 -0.88 -31.42 10.84
N HIS A 233 -1.85 -31.33 11.75
CA HIS A 233 -2.46 -30.05 12.16
C HIS A 233 -1.44 -29.02 12.68
N GLN A 234 -0.51 -29.44 13.53
CA GLN A 234 0.47 -28.54 14.15
C GLN A 234 1.50 -28.01 13.14
N GLN A 235 1.99 -28.87 12.24
CA GLN A 235 2.94 -28.50 11.18
C GLN A 235 2.30 -27.54 10.17
N ARG A 236 1.03 -27.75 9.83
CA ARG A 236 0.25 -26.84 8.98
C ARG A 236 0.11 -25.45 9.62
N ALA A 237 -0.18 -25.37 10.92
CA ALA A 237 -0.26 -24.09 11.63
C ALA A 237 1.10 -23.35 11.66
N GLN A 238 2.19 -24.08 11.93
CA GLN A 238 3.55 -23.53 11.87
C GLN A 238 3.91 -23.04 10.45
N PHE A 239 3.52 -23.78 9.40
CA PHE A 239 3.71 -23.34 8.01
C PHE A 239 3.01 -22.02 7.72
N PHE A 240 1.77 -21.83 8.19
CA PHE A 240 1.06 -20.56 7.99
C PHE A 240 1.72 -19.38 8.71
N SER A 241 2.44 -19.62 9.81
CA SER A 241 3.27 -18.59 10.46
C SER A 241 4.45 -18.18 9.55
N PHE A 242 5.13 -19.13 8.92
CA PHE A 242 6.17 -18.84 7.92
C PHE A 242 5.60 -18.17 6.67
N PHE A 243 4.42 -18.58 6.23
CA PHE A 243 3.71 -17.97 5.11
C PHE A 243 3.41 -16.50 5.39
N TYR A 244 2.91 -16.18 6.58
CA TYR A 244 2.68 -14.81 7.03
C TYR A 244 3.96 -13.98 7.12
N PHE A 245 5.05 -14.58 7.62
CA PHE A 245 6.37 -13.95 7.61
C PHE A 245 6.84 -13.65 6.18
N SER A 246 6.66 -14.58 5.24
CA SER A 246 7.02 -14.40 3.82
C SER A 246 6.27 -13.24 3.16
N ILE A 247 4.96 -13.11 3.46
CA ILE A 247 4.13 -11.97 3.00
C ILE A 247 4.70 -10.63 3.46
N ASN A 248 4.97 -10.51 4.77
CA ASN A 248 5.47 -9.26 5.35
C ASN A 248 6.90 -8.96 4.91
N ALA A 249 7.76 -9.97 4.79
CA ALA A 249 9.12 -9.82 4.29
C ALA A 249 9.12 -9.36 2.81
N GLY A 250 8.31 -9.98 1.95
CA GLY A 250 8.19 -9.59 0.54
C GLY A 250 7.68 -8.15 0.40
N SER A 251 6.66 -7.78 1.17
CA SER A 251 6.12 -6.41 1.27
C SER A 251 7.19 -5.39 1.69
N LEU A 252 7.89 -5.67 2.80
CA LEU A 252 8.91 -4.80 3.36
C LEU A 252 10.02 -4.49 2.34
N VAL A 253 10.57 -5.52 1.71
CA VAL A 253 11.64 -5.35 0.71
C VAL A 253 11.13 -4.63 -0.53
N ALA A 254 9.90 -4.92 -0.98
CA ALA A 254 9.34 -4.29 -2.17
C ALA A 254 9.09 -2.79 -2.00
N ILE A 255 8.50 -2.38 -0.87
CA ILE A 255 8.22 -0.98 -0.56
C ILE A 255 9.53 -0.22 -0.31
N MET A 256 10.57 -0.85 0.24
CA MET A 256 11.88 -0.21 0.34
C MET A 256 12.57 -0.04 -1.02
N LEU A 257 12.62 -1.09 -1.84
CA LEU A 257 13.46 -1.13 -3.03
C LEU A 257 12.81 -0.47 -4.25
N THR A 258 11.52 -0.70 -4.49
CA THR A 258 10.87 -0.28 -5.75
C THR A 258 10.82 1.25 -5.92
N PRO A 259 10.51 2.05 -4.88
CA PRO A 259 10.60 3.51 -4.96
C PRO A 259 12.04 4.02 -5.20
N LEU A 260 13.06 3.31 -4.72
CA LEU A 260 14.46 3.65 -5.00
C LEU A 260 14.79 3.41 -6.48
N LEU A 261 14.32 2.30 -7.06
CA LEU A 261 14.49 2.03 -8.49
C LEU A 261 13.80 3.08 -9.37
N ARG A 262 12.62 3.56 -8.95
CA ARG A 262 11.89 4.65 -9.62
C ARG A 262 12.63 5.98 -9.52
N GLY A 263 12.99 6.37 -8.31
CA GLY A 263 13.38 7.74 -7.98
C GLY A 263 14.88 8.02 -7.94
N ARG A 264 15.74 7.00 -7.95
CA ARG A 264 17.21 7.13 -7.82
C ARG A 264 17.98 6.56 -9.01
N VAL A 265 17.27 6.05 -10.01
CA VAL A 265 17.86 5.55 -11.25
C VAL A 265 17.26 6.36 -12.40
N SER A 266 18.13 6.95 -13.21
CA SER A 266 17.76 7.64 -14.44
C SER A 266 17.74 6.64 -15.60
N CYS A 267 16.70 6.69 -16.44
CA CYS A 267 16.58 5.82 -17.63
C CYS A 267 16.00 6.61 -18.80
N PHE A 268 16.45 6.31 -20.02
CA PHE A 268 15.89 6.88 -21.25
C PHE A 268 15.88 8.43 -21.27
N GLY A 269 16.91 9.06 -20.68
CA GLY A 269 17.00 10.53 -20.59
C GLY A 269 16.05 11.16 -19.56
N SER A 270 15.22 10.38 -18.87
CA SER A 270 14.36 10.83 -17.78
C SER A 270 15.07 10.66 -16.42
N PRO A 271 14.88 11.60 -15.48
CA PRO A 271 15.38 11.46 -14.11
C PRO A 271 14.73 10.30 -13.33
N TYR A 272 13.50 9.93 -13.72
CA TYR A 272 12.77 8.81 -13.15
C TYR A 272 12.79 7.59 -14.06
N CYS A 273 12.94 6.41 -13.49
CA CYS A 273 12.94 5.14 -14.22
C CYS A 273 11.73 4.26 -13.89
N PHE A 274 10.56 4.63 -14.44
CA PHE A 274 9.35 3.83 -14.35
C PHE A 274 9.45 2.43 -14.98
N PRO A 275 10.09 2.23 -16.16
CA PRO A 275 10.26 0.90 -16.75
C PRO A 275 10.96 -0.09 -15.82
N LEU A 276 12.00 0.34 -15.11
CA LEU A 276 12.71 -0.51 -14.15
C LEU A 276 11.86 -0.77 -12.90
N ALA A 277 11.19 0.27 -12.40
CA ALA A 277 10.34 0.16 -11.21
C ALA A 277 9.15 -0.79 -11.42
N PHE A 278 8.58 -0.88 -12.63
CA PHE A 278 7.54 -1.87 -12.96
C PHE A 278 8.13 -3.22 -13.44
N GLY A 279 9.29 -3.19 -14.08
CA GLY A 279 9.97 -4.36 -14.63
C GLY A 279 10.53 -5.29 -13.56
N VAL A 280 11.13 -4.78 -12.47
CA VAL A 280 11.67 -5.62 -11.38
C VAL A 280 10.58 -6.44 -10.69
N PRO A 281 9.44 -5.85 -10.27
CA PRO A 281 8.25 -6.61 -9.86
C PRO A 281 7.81 -7.67 -10.89
N GLY A 282 7.87 -7.35 -12.18
CA GLY A 282 7.53 -8.30 -13.26
C GLY A 282 8.47 -9.49 -13.36
N VAL A 283 9.78 -9.25 -13.26
CA VAL A 283 10.81 -10.31 -13.22
C VAL A 283 10.62 -11.19 -11.99
N LEU A 284 10.35 -10.61 -10.82
CA LEU A 284 10.08 -11.41 -9.62
C LEU A 284 8.78 -12.21 -9.73
N MET A 285 7.74 -11.68 -10.38
CA MET A 285 6.53 -12.46 -10.67
C MET A 285 6.83 -13.63 -11.63
N LEU A 286 7.69 -13.43 -12.62
CA LEU A 286 8.16 -14.50 -13.51
C LEU A 286 8.97 -15.55 -12.74
N VAL A 287 9.83 -15.14 -11.82
CA VAL A 287 10.56 -16.04 -10.91
C VAL A 287 9.57 -16.81 -10.02
N ALA A 288 8.54 -16.16 -9.48
CA ALA A 288 7.49 -16.81 -8.69
C ALA A 288 6.83 -17.93 -9.49
N PHE A 289 6.43 -17.64 -10.73
CA PHE A 289 5.84 -18.61 -11.65
C PHE A 289 6.75 -19.81 -11.91
N PHE A 290 8.05 -19.59 -12.15
CA PHE A 290 9.00 -20.68 -12.34
C PHE A 290 9.24 -21.50 -11.07
N ILE A 291 9.35 -20.86 -9.90
CA ILE A 291 9.45 -21.56 -8.61
C ILE A 291 8.23 -22.46 -8.41
N PHE A 292 7.02 -21.95 -8.67
CA PHE A 292 5.80 -22.72 -8.58
C PHE A 292 5.82 -23.94 -9.53
N LEU A 293 6.25 -23.76 -10.78
CA LEU A 293 6.37 -24.83 -11.76
C LEU A 293 7.38 -25.91 -11.36
N CYS A 294 8.54 -25.52 -10.79
CA CYS A 294 9.54 -26.48 -10.30
C CYS A 294 8.97 -27.42 -9.22
N GLY A 295 7.98 -26.96 -8.46
CA GLY A 295 7.28 -27.75 -7.46
C GLY A 295 6.25 -28.74 -8.00
N TRP A 296 5.89 -28.71 -9.30
CA TRP A 296 4.78 -29.50 -9.88
C TRP A 296 4.79 -30.97 -9.43
N LYS A 297 5.95 -31.63 -9.52
CA LYS A 297 6.08 -33.07 -9.21
C LYS A 297 5.89 -33.39 -7.72
N TYR A 298 6.00 -32.40 -6.85
CA TYR A 298 5.92 -32.56 -5.40
C TYR A 298 4.56 -32.14 -4.84
N TYR A 299 3.67 -31.58 -5.66
CA TYR A 299 2.36 -31.14 -5.18
C TYR A 299 1.34 -32.26 -5.15
N LYS A 300 0.56 -32.29 -4.08
CA LYS A 300 -0.70 -33.02 -4.00
C LYS A 300 -1.78 -32.19 -4.72
N ILE A 301 -2.17 -32.63 -5.92
CA ILE A 301 -3.18 -31.97 -6.74
C ILE A 301 -4.53 -32.61 -6.48
N THR A 302 -5.40 -31.88 -5.78
CA THR A 302 -6.80 -32.28 -5.54
C THR A 302 -7.67 -31.93 -6.74
N PRO A 303 -8.60 -32.82 -7.16
CA PRO A 303 -9.57 -32.50 -8.20
C PRO A 303 -10.54 -31.41 -7.73
N ALA A 304 -11.15 -30.70 -8.68
CA ALA A 304 -12.16 -29.68 -8.38
C ALA A 304 -13.33 -30.28 -7.58
N SER A 305 -13.73 -29.63 -6.49
CA SER A 305 -14.89 -30.00 -5.70
C SER A 305 -16.15 -29.74 -6.54
N LYS A 306 -16.86 -30.78 -6.98
CA LYS A 306 -18.06 -30.64 -7.82
C LYS A 306 -19.25 -30.05 -7.04
N GLY A 307 -19.20 -28.78 -6.68
CA GLY A 307 -20.28 -28.11 -5.95
C GLY A 307 -20.04 -26.62 -5.74
N ASN A 308 -20.86 -25.79 -6.38
CA ASN A 308 -20.81 -24.34 -6.17
C ASN A 308 -21.57 -23.97 -4.89
N VAL A 309 -20.88 -24.00 -3.75
CA VAL A 309 -21.46 -23.63 -2.45
C VAL A 309 -22.05 -22.21 -2.51
N VAL A 310 -21.34 -21.26 -3.13
CA VAL A 310 -21.83 -19.87 -3.28
C VAL A 310 -23.19 -19.86 -3.99
N TRP A 311 -23.36 -20.63 -5.07
CA TRP A 311 -24.62 -20.69 -5.78
C TRP A 311 -25.72 -21.45 -5.03
N LYS A 312 -25.37 -22.50 -4.28
CA LYS A 312 -26.29 -23.19 -3.36
C LYS A 312 -26.83 -22.21 -2.30
N VAL A 313 -25.94 -21.42 -1.68
CA VAL A 313 -26.27 -20.37 -0.70
C VAL A 313 -27.18 -19.29 -1.30
N LEU A 314 -26.81 -18.72 -2.46
CA LEU A 314 -27.60 -17.67 -3.11
C LEU A 314 -29.01 -18.14 -3.47
N LYS A 315 -29.15 -19.37 -3.97
CA LYS A 315 -30.47 -19.96 -4.25
C LYS A 315 -31.27 -20.26 -2.98
N CYS A 316 -30.60 -20.71 -1.92
CA CYS A 316 -31.22 -20.93 -0.61
C CYS A 316 -31.78 -19.62 -0.05
N ILE A 317 -30.98 -18.55 -0.03
CA ILE A 317 -31.39 -17.21 0.39
C ILE A 317 -32.54 -16.68 -0.47
N GLY A 318 -32.43 -16.80 -1.80
CA GLY A 318 -33.48 -16.37 -2.72
C GLY A 318 -34.81 -17.12 -2.54
N TYR A 319 -34.74 -18.43 -2.27
CA TYR A 319 -35.92 -19.25 -1.98
C TYR A 319 -36.55 -18.87 -0.63
N ALA A 320 -35.73 -18.70 0.41
CA ALA A 320 -36.18 -18.23 1.72
C ALA A 320 -36.85 -16.85 1.66
N LEU A 321 -36.25 -15.89 0.94
CA LEU A 321 -36.82 -14.54 0.74
C LEU A 321 -38.15 -14.58 0.02
N LYS A 322 -38.28 -15.41 -1.03
CA LYS A 322 -39.54 -15.59 -1.75
C LYS A 322 -40.62 -16.21 -0.86
N GLY A 323 -40.24 -17.19 -0.03
CA GLY A 323 -41.12 -17.80 0.98
C GLY A 323 -41.59 -16.79 2.03
N LYS A 324 -40.66 -16.02 2.59
CA LYS A 324 -40.96 -14.95 3.56
C LYS A 324 -41.89 -13.90 2.96
N LEU A 325 -41.58 -13.40 1.75
CA LEU A 325 -42.40 -12.39 1.09
C LEU A 325 -43.82 -12.90 0.84
N GLY A 326 -43.97 -14.16 0.40
CA GLY A 326 -45.26 -14.81 0.24
C GLY A 326 -46.03 -14.99 1.56
N ALA A 327 -45.34 -15.31 2.66
CA ALA A 327 -45.94 -15.45 3.98
C ALA A 327 -46.37 -14.10 4.57
N VAL A 328 -45.57 -13.05 4.41
CA VAL A 328 -45.89 -11.68 4.83
C VAL A 328 -47.08 -11.13 4.03
N LEU A 329 -47.11 -11.34 2.70
CA LEU A 329 -48.27 -10.96 1.87
C LEU A 329 -49.55 -11.67 2.29
N LYS A 330 -49.45 -12.92 2.76
CA LYS A 330 -50.58 -13.72 3.27
C LYS A 330 -50.86 -13.49 4.76
N ARG A 331 -50.11 -12.60 5.44
CA ARG A 331 -50.15 -12.36 6.90
C ARG A 331 -50.03 -13.63 7.75
N GLN A 332 -49.24 -14.60 7.28
CA GLN A 332 -49.01 -15.90 7.93
C GLN A 332 -47.51 -16.10 8.19
N ASP A 333 -46.85 -15.11 8.80
CA ASP A 333 -45.47 -15.26 9.24
C ASP A 333 -45.43 -16.03 10.56
N LYS A 334 -44.84 -17.23 10.54
CA LYS A 334 -44.80 -18.17 11.68
C LYS A 334 -43.41 -18.76 11.91
N ALA A 335 -42.45 -18.47 11.03
CA ALA A 335 -41.11 -19.03 11.15
C ALA A 335 -40.31 -18.30 12.24
N ALA A 336 -39.54 -19.05 13.04
CA ALA A 336 -38.68 -18.46 14.08
C ALA A 336 -37.56 -17.60 13.48
N HIS A 337 -36.98 -18.05 12.37
CA HIS A 337 -36.05 -17.27 11.56
C HIS A 337 -36.49 -17.28 10.09
N TRP A 338 -36.30 -16.17 9.37
CA TRP A 338 -36.78 -16.05 7.99
C TRP A 338 -36.09 -16.98 6.99
N VAL A 339 -34.90 -17.49 7.30
CA VAL A 339 -34.19 -18.48 6.48
C VAL A 339 -34.86 -19.86 6.56
N ASP A 340 -35.66 -20.13 7.61
CA ASP A 340 -36.34 -21.42 7.78
C ASP A 340 -37.38 -21.70 6.70
N TYR A 341 -37.82 -20.68 5.96
CA TYR A 341 -38.65 -20.85 4.77
C TYR A 341 -37.96 -21.65 3.65
N ALA A 342 -36.65 -21.90 3.75
CA ALA A 342 -35.91 -22.78 2.86
C ALA A 342 -35.97 -24.29 3.22
N SER A 343 -36.47 -24.65 4.40
CA SER A 343 -36.56 -26.06 4.86
C SER A 343 -37.28 -27.01 3.91
N PRO A 344 -38.28 -26.61 3.10
CA PRO A 344 -38.93 -27.55 2.18
C PRO A 344 -38.02 -28.06 1.05
N LYS A 345 -36.89 -27.39 0.79
CA LYS A 345 -36.03 -27.66 -0.37
C LYS A 345 -34.57 -27.91 -0.02
N TYR A 346 -34.10 -27.40 1.11
CA TYR A 346 -32.70 -27.41 1.50
C TYR A 346 -32.52 -28.13 2.83
N SER A 347 -31.36 -28.76 3.03
CA SER A 347 -31.02 -29.51 4.24
C SER A 347 -30.87 -28.58 5.46
N ASP A 348 -31.17 -29.08 6.65
CA ASP A 348 -31.06 -28.32 7.89
C ASP A 348 -29.62 -27.82 8.17
N PRO A 349 -28.54 -28.60 7.94
CA PRO A 349 -27.17 -28.12 8.07
C PRO A 349 -26.83 -26.96 7.12
N LEU A 350 -27.34 -27.01 5.88
CA LEU A 350 -27.16 -25.92 4.93
C LEU A 350 -27.88 -24.65 5.38
N ILE A 351 -29.08 -24.78 5.95
CA ILE A 351 -29.86 -23.68 6.50
C ILE A 351 -29.17 -23.07 7.73
N ALA A 352 -28.64 -23.89 8.64
CA ALA A 352 -27.85 -23.46 9.79
C ALA A 352 -26.57 -22.72 9.34
N GLY A 353 -25.84 -23.28 8.38
CA GLY A 353 -24.67 -22.65 7.77
C GLY A 353 -24.99 -21.29 7.13
N VAL A 354 -26.13 -21.17 6.42
CA VAL A 354 -26.59 -19.90 5.84
C VAL A 354 -26.98 -18.88 6.93
N LYS A 355 -27.60 -19.32 8.04
CA LYS A 355 -27.90 -18.43 9.18
C LYS A 355 -26.61 -17.89 9.80
N SER A 356 -25.62 -18.75 10.07
CA SER A 356 -24.33 -18.32 10.61
C SER A 356 -23.62 -17.36 9.64
N LEU A 357 -23.58 -17.71 8.35
CA LEU A 357 -23.00 -16.86 7.30
C LEU A 357 -23.62 -15.45 7.30
N LEU A 358 -24.95 -15.35 7.39
CA LEU A 358 -25.65 -14.07 7.41
C LEU A 358 -25.39 -13.29 8.71
N ALA A 359 -25.32 -13.97 9.86
CA ALA A 359 -25.00 -13.36 11.13
C ALA A 359 -23.59 -12.76 11.13
N VAL A 360 -22.59 -13.49 10.61
CA VAL A 360 -21.22 -12.97 10.48
C VAL A 360 -21.13 -11.89 9.40
N SER A 361 -21.85 -12.03 8.29
CA SER A 361 -21.88 -11.01 7.23
C SER A 361 -22.43 -9.67 7.71
N LEU A 362 -23.34 -9.67 8.70
CA LEU A 362 -23.83 -8.44 9.32
C LEU A 362 -22.71 -7.71 10.08
N LEU A 363 -21.82 -8.45 10.75
CA LEU A 363 -20.64 -7.90 11.41
C LEU A 363 -19.61 -7.34 10.42
N PHE A 364 -19.64 -7.76 9.15
CA PHE A 364 -18.75 -7.27 8.10
C PHE A 364 -19.15 -5.90 7.54
N VAL A 365 -20.40 -5.45 7.71
CA VAL A 365 -20.84 -4.15 7.19
C VAL A 365 -20.01 -3.00 7.79
N PRO A 366 -19.79 -2.91 9.12
CA PRO A 366 -18.87 -1.94 9.70
C PRO A 366 -17.39 -2.12 9.29
N VAL A 367 -16.95 -3.36 9.01
CA VAL A 367 -15.55 -3.68 8.65
C VAL A 367 -15.11 -2.97 7.36
N VAL A 368 -16.04 -2.69 6.45
CA VAL A 368 -15.79 -1.93 5.22
C VAL A 368 -15.07 -0.60 5.49
N PHE A 369 -15.47 0.12 6.55
CA PHE A 369 -14.87 1.41 6.88
C PHE A 369 -13.48 1.28 7.50
N PHE A 370 -13.20 0.19 8.20
CA PHE A 370 -11.84 -0.09 8.66
C PHE A 370 -10.89 -0.17 7.45
N TRP A 371 -11.27 -0.88 6.39
CA TRP A 371 -10.45 -0.97 5.17
C TRP A 371 -10.35 0.35 4.41
N ALA A 372 -11.42 1.16 4.38
CA ALA A 372 -11.36 2.52 3.82
C ALA A 372 -10.36 3.43 4.55
N LEU A 373 -10.20 3.28 5.87
CA LEU A 373 -9.16 4.00 6.61
C LEU A 373 -7.78 3.36 6.37
N PHE A 374 -7.69 2.04 6.48
CA PHE A 374 -6.42 1.32 6.42
C PHE A 374 -5.71 1.49 5.07
N ASP A 375 -6.41 1.35 3.95
CA ASP A 375 -5.77 1.38 2.63
C ASP A 375 -5.28 2.78 2.21
N GLN A 376 -5.69 3.84 2.91
CA GLN A 376 -5.16 5.20 2.74
C GLN A 376 -3.69 5.35 3.16
N GLN A 377 -3.14 4.41 3.93
CA GLN A 377 -1.73 4.42 4.29
C GLN A 377 -0.81 4.38 3.06
N GLY A 378 -1.24 3.70 1.99
CA GLY A 378 -0.50 3.67 0.72
C GLY A 378 -0.98 4.70 -0.30
N SER A 379 -1.93 5.58 0.08
CA SER A 379 -2.40 6.67 -0.78
C SER A 379 -2.27 8.04 -0.10
N THR A 380 -3.28 8.48 0.63
CA THR A 380 -3.34 9.81 1.27
C THR A 380 -2.15 10.05 2.22
N TRP A 381 -1.69 9.04 2.95
CA TRP A 381 -0.54 9.21 3.86
C TRP A 381 0.79 9.36 3.12
N VAL A 382 0.93 8.76 1.94
CA VAL A 382 2.08 8.98 1.05
C VAL A 382 2.08 10.42 0.53
N LEU A 383 0.91 10.97 0.18
CA LEU A 383 0.79 12.38 -0.19
C LEU A 383 1.05 13.33 0.98
N GLN A 384 0.64 12.97 2.19
CA GLN A 384 1.02 13.71 3.39
C GLN A 384 2.55 13.70 3.57
N ALA A 385 3.19 12.54 3.40
CA ALA A 385 4.65 12.39 3.52
C ALA A 385 5.42 13.19 2.46
N SER A 386 4.86 13.38 1.26
CA SER A 386 5.51 14.18 0.20
C SER A 386 5.60 15.67 0.54
N GLN A 387 4.77 16.14 1.48
CA GLN A 387 4.78 17.50 2.02
C GLN A 387 5.64 17.64 3.29
N MET A 388 6.39 16.60 3.67
CA MET A 388 7.22 16.54 4.86
C MET A 388 8.70 16.47 4.51
N ASP A 389 9.56 16.76 5.48
CA ASP A 389 11.01 16.60 5.33
C ASP A 389 11.38 15.13 5.52
N GLY A 390 11.74 14.47 4.41
CA GLY A 390 12.15 13.07 4.38
C GLY A 390 13.52 12.79 5.01
N ARG A 391 14.23 13.83 5.47
CA ARG A 391 15.59 13.69 5.97
C ARG A 391 15.63 13.22 7.43
N VAL A 392 16.44 12.20 7.68
CA VAL A 392 16.67 11.61 9.02
C VAL A 392 18.17 11.44 9.21
N GLY A 393 18.81 12.46 9.80
CA GLY A 393 20.26 12.54 9.91
C GLY A 393 20.92 12.53 8.52
N PRO A 394 21.81 11.56 8.21
CA PRO A 394 22.43 11.46 6.88
C PRO A 394 21.53 10.77 5.85
N PHE A 395 20.43 10.14 6.27
CA PHE A 395 19.55 9.36 5.41
C PHE A 395 18.40 10.21 4.85
N THR A 396 17.97 9.94 3.62
CA THR A 396 16.75 10.52 3.04
C THR A 396 15.74 9.44 2.69
N ILE A 397 14.62 9.43 3.42
CA ILE A 397 13.49 8.52 3.24
C ILE A 397 12.54 9.11 2.19
N LEU A 398 12.17 8.31 1.19
CA LEU A 398 11.18 8.71 0.19
C LEU A 398 9.76 8.58 0.78
N PRO A 399 8.80 9.41 0.35
CA PRO A 399 7.42 9.36 0.85
C PRO A 399 6.78 7.98 0.77
N ASP A 400 6.96 7.27 -0.35
CA ASP A 400 6.38 5.93 -0.56
C ASP A 400 6.95 4.88 0.40
N GLN A 401 8.19 5.07 0.87
CA GLN A 401 8.89 4.15 1.79
C GLN A 401 8.32 4.21 3.21
N MET A 402 7.55 5.23 3.56
CA MET A 402 6.89 5.30 4.87
C MET A 402 5.95 4.12 5.11
N ASN A 403 5.37 3.56 4.04
CA ASN A 403 4.50 2.39 4.14
C ASN A 403 5.27 1.11 4.54
N THR A 404 6.61 1.10 4.50
CA THR A 404 7.43 -0.01 5.01
C THR A 404 7.27 -0.20 6.53
N PHE A 405 6.92 0.85 7.26
CA PHE A 405 6.75 0.76 8.72
C PHE A 405 5.58 -0.15 9.10
N ASN A 406 4.53 -0.26 8.29
CA ASN A 406 3.39 -1.12 8.60
C ASN A 406 3.80 -2.61 8.77
N PRO A 407 4.35 -3.30 7.74
CA PRO A 407 4.77 -4.70 7.89
C PRO A 407 5.87 -4.88 8.95
N LEU A 408 6.76 -3.89 9.14
CA LEU A 408 7.78 -3.94 10.18
C LEU A 408 7.18 -3.94 11.58
N ILE A 409 6.23 -3.04 11.85
CA ILE A 409 5.57 -2.93 13.15
C ILE A 409 4.73 -4.18 13.41
N ILE A 410 4.01 -4.71 12.42
CA ILE A 410 3.26 -5.96 12.54
C ILE A 410 4.16 -7.13 12.95
N LEU A 411 5.30 -7.31 12.27
CA LEU A 411 6.25 -8.39 12.56
C LEU A 411 6.79 -8.33 14.00
N ILE A 412 6.91 -7.13 14.57
CA ILE A 412 7.33 -6.91 15.95
C ILE A 412 6.15 -7.08 16.92
N MET A 413 4.99 -6.52 16.59
CA MET A 413 3.85 -6.39 17.49
C MET A 413 3.09 -7.70 17.65
N VAL A 414 2.95 -8.53 16.62
CA VAL A 414 2.22 -9.80 16.74
C VAL A 414 2.82 -10.70 17.84
N PRO A 415 4.15 -10.97 17.88
CA PRO A 415 4.76 -11.69 18.99
C PRO A 415 4.59 -11.00 20.35
N VAL A 416 4.68 -9.65 20.39
CA VAL A 416 4.54 -8.88 21.63
C VAL A 416 3.11 -8.98 22.18
N PHE A 417 2.09 -8.97 21.32
CA PHE A 417 0.70 -9.13 21.72
C PHE A 417 0.45 -10.49 22.35
N GLU A 418 0.93 -11.56 21.71
CA GLU A 418 0.75 -12.92 22.21
C GLU A 418 1.55 -13.20 23.48
N ALA A 419 2.80 -12.73 23.55
CA ALA A 419 3.69 -13.04 24.68
C ALA A 419 3.44 -12.16 25.92
N PHE A 420 3.04 -10.90 25.74
CA PHE A 420 2.99 -9.93 26.85
C PHE A 420 1.62 -9.28 26.99
N ILE A 421 1.06 -8.69 25.93
CA ILE A 421 -0.13 -7.83 26.03
C ILE A 421 -1.38 -8.64 26.36
N TYR A 422 -1.66 -9.74 25.64
CA TYR A 422 -2.84 -10.56 25.89
C TYR A 422 -2.78 -11.25 27.26
N PRO A 423 -1.67 -11.90 27.68
CA PRO A 423 -1.59 -12.50 29.01
C PRO A 423 -1.78 -11.48 30.14
N PHE A 424 -1.24 -10.26 29.97
CA PHE A 424 -1.43 -9.18 30.94
C PHE A 424 -2.88 -8.69 30.96
N THR A 425 -3.48 -8.45 29.79
CA THR A 425 -4.84 -7.90 29.69
C THR A 425 -5.90 -8.88 30.18
N ARG A 426 -5.68 -10.20 29.98
CA ARG A 426 -6.56 -11.27 30.51
C ARG A 426 -6.69 -11.25 32.04
N LYS A 427 -5.76 -10.61 32.77
CA LYS A 427 -5.87 -10.44 34.22
C LYS A 427 -6.95 -9.43 34.63
N PHE A 428 -7.32 -8.51 33.72
CA PHE A 428 -8.25 -7.43 34.02
C PHE A 428 -9.57 -7.55 33.26
N VAL A 429 -9.53 -8.02 32.01
CA VAL A 429 -10.69 -8.09 31.12
C VAL A 429 -10.64 -9.39 30.31
N GLU A 430 -11.80 -10.03 30.16
CA GLU A 430 -11.94 -11.16 29.24
C GLU A 430 -11.76 -10.69 27.79
N ILE A 431 -10.80 -11.28 27.09
CA ILE A 431 -10.43 -10.89 25.74
C ILE A 431 -11.19 -11.76 24.73
N THR A 432 -12.32 -11.28 24.23
CA THR A 432 -13.06 -11.93 23.13
C THR A 432 -12.61 -11.38 21.77
N PRO A 433 -12.74 -12.16 20.66
CA PRO A 433 -12.39 -11.70 19.32
C PRO A 433 -13.10 -10.40 18.91
N LEU A 434 -14.39 -10.26 19.26
CA LEU A 434 -15.17 -9.07 18.92
C LEU A 434 -14.73 -7.84 19.73
N ARG A 435 -14.30 -8.02 20.99
CA ARG A 435 -13.71 -6.92 21.78
C ARG A 435 -12.39 -6.45 21.20
N LYS A 436 -11.53 -7.38 20.73
CA LYS A 436 -10.29 -7.04 20.01
C LYS A 436 -10.59 -6.24 18.74
N MET A 437 -11.54 -6.69 17.92
CA MET A 437 -11.96 -5.95 16.72
C MET A 437 -12.51 -4.56 17.06
N GLY A 438 -13.36 -4.44 18.08
CA GLY A 438 -13.85 -3.15 18.58
C GLY A 438 -12.71 -2.19 18.97
N ALA A 439 -11.74 -2.68 19.74
CA ALA A 439 -10.56 -1.91 20.12
C ALA A 439 -9.70 -1.51 18.90
N GLY A 440 -9.49 -2.43 17.95
CA GLY A 440 -8.73 -2.15 16.73
C GLY A 440 -9.36 -1.05 15.87
N GLY A 441 -10.70 -1.02 15.79
CA GLY A 441 -11.41 0.02 15.06
C GLY A 441 -11.35 1.39 15.74
N LEU A 442 -11.35 1.43 17.08
CA LEU A 442 -11.11 2.66 17.85
C LEU A 442 -9.68 3.18 17.65
N LEU A 443 -8.69 2.29 17.64
CA LEU A 443 -7.30 2.67 17.33
C LEU A 443 -7.19 3.25 15.91
N ALA A 444 -7.87 2.67 14.92
CA ALA A 444 -7.91 3.23 13.57
C ALA A 444 -8.47 4.67 13.54
N ALA A 445 -9.54 4.95 14.29
CA ALA A 445 -10.07 6.30 14.43
C ALA A 445 -9.04 7.26 15.07
N ILE A 446 -8.35 6.82 16.13
CA ILE A 446 -7.30 7.61 16.79
C ILE A 446 -6.13 7.89 15.84
N ALA A 447 -5.69 6.90 15.05
CA ALA A 447 -4.63 7.09 14.07
C ALA A 447 -4.98 8.20 13.05
N PHE A 448 -6.24 8.29 12.62
CA PHE A 448 -6.71 9.33 11.73
C PHE A 448 -6.85 10.71 12.40
N ILE A 449 -7.20 10.76 13.68
CA ILE A 449 -7.13 12.00 14.46
C ILE A 449 -5.70 12.53 14.51
N MET A 450 -4.73 11.63 14.76
CA MET A 450 -3.30 11.99 14.75
C MET A 450 -2.84 12.47 13.37
N ALA A 451 -3.27 11.79 12.30
CA ALA A 451 -3.00 12.21 10.92
C ALA A 451 -3.60 13.58 10.59
N GLY A 452 -4.81 13.87 11.08
CA GLY A 452 -5.46 15.17 10.93
C GLY A 452 -4.68 16.29 11.62
N PHE A 453 -4.25 16.10 12.87
CA PHE A 453 -3.42 17.08 13.59
C PHE A 453 -2.06 17.28 12.93
N LEU A 454 -1.43 16.20 12.47
CA LEU A 454 -0.19 16.29 11.70
C LEU A 454 -0.40 17.09 10.42
N GLN A 455 -1.50 16.85 9.70
CA GLN A 455 -1.82 17.60 8.49
C GLN A 455 -2.07 19.08 8.75
N LEU A 456 -2.74 19.45 9.85
CA LEU A 456 -2.89 20.86 10.24
C LEU A 456 -1.53 21.55 10.42
N LYS A 457 -0.57 20.84 11.04
CA LYS A 457 0.79 21.36 11.19
C LYS A 457 1.49 21.51 9.84
N ILE A 458 1.35 20.53 8.94
CA ILE A 458 1.90 20.61 7.58
C ILE A 458 1.28 21.76 6.79
N ASN A 459 -0.04 21.95 6.86
CA ASN A 459 -0.75 23.01 6.16
C ASN A 459 -0.27 24.40 6.57
N SER A 460 0.14 24.59 7.83
CA SER A 460 0.78 25.85 8.28
C SER A 460 2.12 26.17 7.58
N THR A 461 2.73 25.18 6.93
CA THR A 461 3.99 25.31 6.18
C THR A 461 3.80 25.43 4.67
N LEU A 462 2.57 25.25 4.17
CA LEU A 462 2.26 25.40 2.75
C LEU A 462 2.19 26.89 2.38
N GLU A 463 2.45 27.19 1.10
CA GLU A 463 2.26 28.54 0.58
C GLU A 463 0.76 28.85 0.43
N PRO A 464 0.29 30.04 0.84
CA PRO A 464 -1.09 30.43 0.58
C PRO A 464 -1.30 30.56 -0.93
N TYR A 465 -2.49 30.18 -1.40
CA TYR A 465 -2.94 30.43 -2.77
C TYR A 465 -3.48 31.86 -2.91
N PRO A 466 -3.37 32.47 -4.11
CA PRO A 466 -3.92 33.81 -4.35
C PRO A 466 -5.45 33.77 -4.31
N SER A 467 -6.07 34.92 -4.07
CA SER A 467 -7.52 35.06 -4.12
C SER A 467 -8.05 34.76 -5.53
N ASN A 468 -9.31 34.34 -5.65
CA ASN A 468 -9.92 34.02 -6.94
C ASN A 468 -9.80 35.19 -7.94
N GLY A 469 -9.19 34.94 -9.10
CA GLY A 469 -8.94 35.95 -10.13
C GLY A 469 -7.60 36.69 -10.00
N ASN A 470 -6.82 36.41 -8.96
CA ASN A 470 -5.51 37.01 -8.72
C ASN A 470 -4.36 36.00 -8.93
N VAL A 471 -3.15 36.54 -9.09
CA VAL A 471 -1.87 35.81 -9.14
C VAL A 471 -0.87 36.47 -8.20
N PHE A 472 0.09 35.69 -7.69
CA PHE A 472 1.24 36.28 -7.00
C PHE A 472 2.33 36.68 -7.98
N VAL A 473 2.89 37.88 -7.81
CA VAL A 473 4.06 38.38 -8.53
C VAL A 473 5.15 38.68 -7.52
N GLN A 474 6.29 37.98 -7.64
CA GLN A 474 7.44 38.18 -6.78
C GLN A 474 8.53 38.96 -7.52
N LYS A 475 8.79 40.19 -7.08
CA LYS A 475 9.81 41.07 -7.68
C LYS A 475 11.19 40.84 -7.03
N PHE A 476 12.22 40.68 -7.85
CA PHE A 476 13.63 40.63 -7.49
C PHE A 476 14.44 41.65 -8.30
N GLY A 477 15.50 42.22 -7.73
CA GLY A 477 16.37 43.19 -8.40
C GLY A 477 16.21 44.63 -7.88
N SER A 478 16.55 45.62 -8.72
CA SER A 478 16.68 47.03 -8.35
C SER A 478 15.40 47.64 -7.75
N GLU A 479 15.53 48.30 -6.59
CA GLU A 479 14.43 49.03 -5.93
C GLU A 479 14.02 50.29 -6.70
N SER A 480 14.90 50.79 -7.57
CA SER A 480 14.79 52.09 -8.21
C SER A 480 13.77 52.16 -9.36
N LEU A 481 13.29 51.01 -9.85
CA LEU A 481 12.29 50.93 -10.91
C LEU A 481 10.88 50.64 -10.33
N PRO A 482 10.03 51.67 -10.11
CA PRO A 482 8.63 51.46 -9.75
C PRO A 482 7.90 50.92 -10.98
N LEU A 483 7.63 49.63 -10.99
CA LEU A 483 6.78 49.00 -12.01
C LEU A 483 5.33 49.28 -11.63
N SER A 484 4.67 50.15 -12.38
CA SER A 484 3.24 50.37 -12.31
C SER A 484 2.54 49.51 -13.36
N PHE A 485 1.75 48.52 -12.93
CA PHE A 485 0.79 47.90 -13.82
C PHE A 485 -0.40 48.85 -13.97
N ASN A 486 -0.61 49.33 -15.19
CA ASN A 486 -1.52 50.43 -15.48
C ASN A 486 -2.96 50.05 -15.06
N GLY A 487 -3.47 50.69 -13.99
CA GLY A 487 -4.79 50.41 -13.40
C GLY A 487 -4.77 50.16 -11.88
N THR A 488 -3.61 49.87 -11.29
CA THR A 488 -3.40 49.84 -9.83
C THR A 488 -2.31 50.83 -9.46
N THR A 489 -2.58 51.77 -8.55
CA THR A 489 -1.60 52.70 -7.97
C THR A 489 -0.54 52.01 -7.08
N SER A 490 -0.50 50.67 -7.07
CA SER A 490 0.42 49.86 -6.30
C SER A 490 1.74 49.73 -7.05
N THR A 491 2.76 50.45 -6.61
CA THR A 491 4.15 50.14 -6.98
C THR A 491 4.48 48.73 -6.49
N LEU A 492 4.92 47.84 -7.38
CA LEU A 492 5.44 46.53 -6.98
C LEU A 492 6.60 46.72 -5.99
N ILE A 493 6.38 46.33 -4.74
CA ILE A 493 7.41 46.30 -3.70
C ILE A 493 8.25 45.04 -3.91
N ASN A 494 9.55 45.08 -3.58
CA ASN A 494 10.36 43.86 -3.57
C ASN A 494 9.72 42.80 -2.65
N GLY A 495 9.64 41.56 -3.14
CA GLY A 495 8.89 40.49 -2.47
C GLY A 495 7.58 40.12 -3.17
N LYS A 496 6.71 39.39 -2.46
CA LYS A 496 5.50 38.75 -3.00
C LYS A 496 4.32 39.72 -2.95
N ASN A 497 3.80 40.10 -4.11
CA ASN A 497 2.63 40.97 -4.28
C ASN A 497 1.49 40.17 -4.91
N GLU A 498 0.24 40.47 -4.57
CA GLU A 498 -0.93 39.85 -5.18
C GLU A 498 -1.60 40.82 -6.16
N ILE A 499 -1.82 40.39 -7.39
CA ILE A 499 -2.28 41.24 -8.49
C ILE A 499 -3.40 40.52 -9.28
N PRO A 500 -4.44 41.22 -9.77
CA PRO A 500 -5.44 40.64 -10.67
C PRO A 500 -4.82 40.05 -11.95
N ALA A 501 -5.31 38.88 -12.39
CA ALA A 501 -4.79 38.20 -13.58
C ALA A 501 -5.24 38.86 -14.90
N GLU A 502 -6.45 39.44 -14.92
CA GLU A 502 -7.00 40.18 -16.05
C GLU A 502 -6.60 41.66 -15.97
N ILE A 503 -5.38 42.00 -16.41
CA ILE A 503 -5.02 43.39 -16.68
C ILE A 503 -5.32 43.65 -18.15
N ASN A 504 -6.37 44.43 -18.40
CA ASN A 504 -7.02 44.60 -19.71
C ASN A 504 -6.33 45.59 -20.67
N ASP A 505 -5.04 45.89 -20.51
CA ASP A 505 -4.34 46.80 -21.41
C ASP A 505 -2.91 46.32 -21.72
N TYR A 506 -2.67 46.09 -23.02
CA TYR A 506 -1.44 45.68 -23.72
C TYR A 506 -0.14 45.48 -22.91
N SER A 507 0.21 44.20 -22.68
CA SER A 507 1.45 43.53 -23.17
C SER A 507 1.76 42.23 -22.43
N THR A 508 1.17 41.98 -21.25
CA THR A 508 1.38 40.74 -20.49
C THR A 508 0.06 40.24 -19.92
N THR A 509 -0.45 39.13 -20.44
CA THR A 509 -1.61 38.43 -19.85
C THR A 509 -1.11 37.38 -18.87
N PHE A 510 -1.57 37.44 -17.62
CA PHE A 510 -1.25 36.43 -16.62
C PHE A 510 -2.23 35.27 -16.73
N ASN A 511 -1.70 34.06 -16.90
CA ASN A 511 -2.49 32.85 -16.94
C ASN A 511 -2.77 32.39 -15.50
N LEU A 512 -4.05 32.36 -15.14
CA LEU A 512 -4.55 31.86 -13.84
C LEU A 512 -4.08 30.44 -13.51
N SER A 513 -3.77 29.60 -14.52
CA SER A 513 -3.31 28.22 -14.28
C SER A 513 -1.97 28.11 -13.55
N ASN A 514 -1.15 29.17 -13.60
CA ASN A 514 0.20 29.16 -13.02
C ASN A 514 0.22 29.58 -11.55
N ASN A 515 -0.81 30.30 -11.07
CA ASN A 515 -0.94 30.84 -9.71
C ASN A 515 0.12 31.88 -9.28
N ALA A 516 1.36 31.81 -9.77
CA ALA A 516 2.42 32.75 -9.42
C ALA A 516 3.44 33.02 -10.55
N TYR A 517 4.13 34.15 -10.43
CA TYR A 517 5.10 34.69 -11.38
C TYR A 517 6.28 35.31 -10.66
N ILE A 518 7.47 35.16 -11.24
CA ILE A 518 8.70 35.82 -10.79
C ILE A 518 9.03 36.92 -11.78
N PHE A 519 9.33 38.11 -11.25
CA PHE A 519 9.70 39.29 -12.01
C PHE A 519 11.12 39.70 -11.63
N GLY A 520 12.10 39.44 -12.51
CA GLY A 520 13.48 39.90 -12.34
C GLY A 520 13.67 41.27 -13.00
N VAL A 521 14.30 42.20 -12.30
CA VAL A 521 14.64 43.56 -12.78
C VAL A 521 16.15 43.72 -12.76
N PHE A 522 16.77 43.82 -13.93
CA PHE A 522 18.22 43.90 -14.08
C PHE A 522 18.62 45.32 -14.48
N ASP A 523 19.64 45.87 -13.82
CA ASP A 523 20.19 47.20 -14.11
C ASP A 523 21.37 47.05 -15.09
N ASN A 524 21.07 46.98 -16.38
CA ASN A 524 22.10 46.82 -17.40
C ASN A 524 22.71 48.17 -17.82
N LYS A 525 23.95 48.14 -18.32
CA LYS A 525 24.66 49.30 -18.90
C LYS A 525 23.90 49.94 -20.06
N GLN A 526 22.99 49.19 -20.71
CA GLN A 526 22.16 49.64 -21.83
C GLN A 526 20.77 50.18 -21.40
N GLY A 527 20.42 50.07 -20.12
CA GLY A 527 19.12 50.41 -19.54
C GLY A 527 18.53 49.25 -18.74
N PRO A 528 17.49 49.49 -17.91
CA PRO A 528 16.88 48.44 -17.11
C PRO A 528 16.15 47.42 -18.00
N SER A 529 16.41 46.14 -17.80
CA SER A 529 15.70 45.04 -18.46
C SER A 529 14.84 44.27 -17.45
N THR A 530 13.85 43.54 -17.95
CA THR A 530 12.92 42.79 -17.09
C THR A 530 12.61 41.43 -17.65
N VAL A 531 12.56 40.42 -16.78
CA VAL A 531 12.20 39.06 -17.18
C VAL A 531 11.08 38.52 -16.30
N LEU A 532 10.08 37.90 -16.93
CA LEU A 532 8.93 37.29 -16.29
C LEU A 532 8.96 35.77 -16.45
N PHE A 533 8.87 35.04 -15.34
CA PHE A 533 8.81 33.58 -15.35
C PHE A 533 7.62 33.04 -14.55
N PRO A 534 6.69 32.27 -15.15
CA PRO A 534 5.60 31.63 -14.42
C PRO A 534 6.10 30.43 -13.60
N TYR A 535 5.55 30.24 -12.40
CA TYR A 535 5.83 29.05 -11.58
C TYR A 535 4.61 28.68 -10.74
N LYS A 536 4.47 27.39 -10.42
CA LYS A 536 3.41 26.89 -9.52
C LYS A 536 3.85 27.01 -8.07
N LEU A 537 2.91 27.32 -7.17
CA LEU A 537 3.10 27.38 -5.72
C LEU A 537 3.25 25.99 -5.06
N ASP A 538 3.45 24.94 -5.86
CA ASP A 538 3.61 23.58 -5.37
C ASP A 538 5.04 23.37 -4.85
N LYS A 539 5.17 22.72 -3.70
CA LYS A 539 6.49 22.33 -3.18
C LYS A 539 7.15 21.30 -4.09
N ALA A 540 8.48 21.30 -4.11
CA ALA A 540 9.23 20.27 -4.82
C ALA A 540 8.96 18.89 -4.18
N SER A 541 8.77 17.86 -5.01
CA SER A 541 8.43 16.51 -4.54
C SER A 541 9.68 15.69 -4.18
N ASN A 542 9.54 14.47 -3.66
CA ASN A 542 10.60 13.44 -3.50
C ASN A 542 11.94 13.90 -2.88
N GLY A 543 11.95 14.90 -2.00
CA GLY A 543 13.20 15.38 -1.40
C GLY A 543 14.00 16.37 -2.26
N HIS A 544 13.47 16.78 -3.42
CA HIS A 544 14.16 17.71 -4.31
C HIS A 544 14.20 19.13 -3.73
N THR A 545 15.25 19.86 -4.07
CA THR A 545 15.30 21.33 -4.02
C THR A 545 15.38 21.84 -5.44
N ASN A 546 14.46 22.70 -5.85
CA ASN A 546 14.47 23.26 -7.20
C ASN A 546 15.09 24.65 -7.18
N LEU A 547 15.99 24.93 -8.13
CA LEU A 547 16.57 26.24 -8.36
C LEU A 547 16.15 26.72 -9.75
N ILE A 548 15.52 27.88 -9.83
CA ILE A 548 15.07 28.50 -11.08
C ILE A 548 16.07 29.59 -11.44
N ILE A 549 16.67 29.50 -12.62
CA ILE A 549 17.62 30.51 -13.12
C ILE A 549 16.86 31.73 -13.63
N LEU A 550 17.24 32.90 -13.13
CA LEU A 550 16.84 34.22 -13.61
C LEU A 550 18.10 34.97 -14.04
N ILE A 551 18.19 35.26 -15.32
CA ILE A 551 19.32 35.94 -15.94
C ILE A 551 18.81 36.90 -17.00
N ASP A 552 19.48 38.05 -17.14
CA ASP A 552 19.21 38.98 -18.23
C ASP A 552 19.55 38.36 -19.60
N ASP A 553 18.79 38.71 -20.63
CA ASP A 553 18.98 38.19 -21.98
C ASP A 553 20.31 38.63 -22.59
N ASP A 554 20.82 39.79 -22.18
CA ASP A 554 22.08 40.39 -22.63
C ASP A 554 23.28 40.07 -21.72
N SER A 555 23.08 39.27 -20.67
CA SER A 555 24.14 38.92 -19.71
C SER A 555 25.24 38.06 -20.36
N PRO A 556 26.52 38.33 -20.11
CA PRO A 556 27.64 37.52 -20.63
C PRO A 556 27.67 36.11 -20.05
N LEU A 557 26.99 35.87 -18.92
CA LEU A 557 26.91 34.55 -18.29
C LEU A 557 25.91 33.63 -18.99
N LYS A 558 25.04 34.14 -19.86
CA LYS A 558 24.06 33.34 -20.58
C LYS A 558 24.75 32.38 -21.55
N GLY A 559 24.39 31.10 -21.47
CA GLY A 559 25.02 30.03 -22.25
C GLY A 559 26.34 29.53 -21.68
N THR A 560 26.83 30.07 -20.56
CA THR A 560 28.00 29.53 -19.85
C THR A 560 27.64 28.29 -19.03
N PRO A 561 28.58 27.38 -18.78
CA PRO A 561 28.34 26.19 -17.96
C PRO A 561 28.22 26.49 -16.46
N LEU A 562 27.31 25.76 -15.82
CA LEU A 562 27.02 25.74 -14.40
C LEU A 562 27.07 24.30 -13.88
N VAL A 563 27.85 24.10 -12.82
CA VAL A 563 28.11 22.79 -12.23
C VAL A 563 27.75 22.80 -10.75
N VAL A 564 26.89 21.89 -10.32
CA VAL A 564 26.57 21.67 -8.90
C VAL A 564 27.34 20.47 -8.38
N ILE A 565 27.97 20.62 -7.22
CA ILE A 565 28.84 19.60 -6.62
C ILE A 565 28.38 19.32 -5.19
N ASP A 566 28.36 18.04 -4.82
CA ASP A 566 28.08 17.65 -3.45
C ASP A 566 29.29 17.87 -2.51
N ASN A 567 29.05 17.75 -1.21
CA ASN A 567 30.11 17.80 -0.20
C ASN A 567 31.17 16.67 -0.31
N LYS A 568 30.98 15.69 -1.20
CA LYS A 568 31.95 14.61 -1.46
C LYS A 568 32.77 14.88 -2.73
N GLY A 569 32.58 16.04 -3.38
CA GLY A 569 33.28 16.41 -4.62
C GLY A 569 32.73 15.74 -5.88
N SER A 570 31.55 15.11 -5.81
CA SER A 570 30.89 14.50 -6.97
C SER A 570 30.05 15.54 -7.71
N VAL A 571 30.22 15.61 -9.03
CA VAL A 571 29.39 16.45 -9.90
C VAL A 571 27.97 15.90 -9.93
N CYS A 572 27.02 16.72 -9.48
CA CYS A 572 25.60 16.41 -9.37
C CYS A 572 24.84 16.87 -10.60
N VAL A 573 25.04 18.12 -11.02
CA VAL A 573 24.34 18.70 -12.18
C VAL A 573 25.37 19.47 -13.01
N GLU A 574 25.26 19.36 -14.33
CA GLU A 574 26.00 20.16 -15.29
C GLU A 574 25.01 20.65 -16.34
N LYS A 575 24.82 21.97 -16.43
CA LYS A 575 23.89 22.62 -17.36
C LYS A 575 24.43 23.95 -17.85
N LEU A 576 23.86 24.47 -18.93
CA LEU A 576 24.09 25.85 -19.36
C LEU A 576 23.17 26.80 -18.60
N ILE A 577 23.65 28.00 -18.32
CA ILE A 577 22.85 29.07 -17.72
C ILE A 577 21.93 29.65 -18.79
N GLU A 578 20.67 29.26 -18.72
CA GLU A 578 19.61 29.78 -19.59
C GLU A 578 18.41 30.23 -18.76
N GLN A 579 17.73 31.26 -19.25
CA GLN A 579 16.57 31.84 -18.59
C GLN A 579 15.46 30.79 -18.37
N GLY A 580 14.96 30.69 -17.14
CA GLY A 580 13.89 29.76 -16.79
C GLY A 580 14.30 28.29 -16.69
N THR A 581 15.60 27.99 -16.80
CA THR A 581 16.10 26.63 -16.57
C THR A 581 15.95 26.25 -15.11
N ILE A 582 15.35 25.08 -14.88
CA ILE A 582 15.21 24.50 -13.53
C ILE A 582 16.36 23.51 -13.30
N ILE A 583 17.09 23.73 -12.20
CA ILE A 583 18.09 22.82 -11.65
C ILE A 583 17.44 22.10 -10.48
N ASN A 584 17.38 20.77 -10.54
CA ASN A 584 16.89 19.95 -9.43
C ASN A 584 18.08 19.39 -8.67
N ILE A 585 18.17 19.72 -7.38
CA ILE A 585 19.12 19.07 -6.48
C ILE A 585 18.36 17.96 -5.78
N GLN A 586 18.75 16.71 -6.07
CA GLN A 586 18.20 15.54 -5.39
C GLN A 586 19.22 14.98 -4.40
N PRO A 587 18.87 14.86 -3.10
CA PRO A 587 19.75 14.24 -2.13
C PRO A 587 19.94 12.75 -2.42
N ALA A 588 21.19 12.29 -2.45
CA ALA A 588 21.49 10.86 -2.45
C ALA A 588 21.00 10.20 -1.15
N ILE A 589 20.86 8.87 -1.13
CA ILE A 589 20.31 8.14 0.05
C ILE A 589 21.09 8.52 1.30
N ILE A 590 22.42 8.64 1.16
CA ILE A 590 23.35 9.11 2.18
C ILE A 590 24.08 10.33 1.62
N SER A 591 23.61 11.52 1.97
CA SER A 591 24.12 12.79 1.43
C SER A 591 24.19 13.87 2.50
N SER A 592 24.91 14.96 2.22
CA SER A 592 24.86 16.22 2.99
C SER A 592 23.77 17.13 2.43
N GLN A 593 23.34 18.16 3.18
CA GLN A 593 22.49 19.25 2.63
C GLN A 593 23.33 20.33 1.95
N TYR A 594 24.64 20.31 2.18
CA TYR A 594 25.56 21.29 1.64
C TYR A 594 26.02 20.86 0.24
N TYR A 595 25.72 21.73 -0.72
CA TYR A 595 26.16 21.68 -2.10
C TYR A 595 26.93 22.95 -2.42
N THR A 596 27.76 22.92 -3.45
CA THR A 596 28.41 24.14 -3.97
C THR A 596 28.15 24.21 -5.46
N LEU A 597 27.65 25.36 -5.90
CA LEU A 597 27.37 25.67 -7.28
C LEU A 597 28.51 26.49 -7.84
N TYR A 598 29.10 26.03 -8.92
CA TYR A 598 30.20 26.67 -9.64
C TYR A 598 29.73 27.12 -11.01
N TYR A 599 30.15 28.30 -11.44
CA TYR A 599 29.79 28.86 -12.73
C TYR A 599 30.86 29.82 -13.26
N GLY A 600 30.86 30.04 -14.56
CA GLY A 600 31.80 30.91 -15.24
C GLY A 600 32.05 30.48 -16.69
N GLU A 601 32.72 31.34 -17.47
CA GLU A 601 32.94 31.10 -18.91
C GLU A 601 33.81 29.86 -19.16
N ASN A 602 34.80 29.62 -18.30
CA ASN A 602 35.73 28.49 -18.40
C ASN A 602 35.38 27.32 -17.46
N CYS A 603 34.18 27.31 -16.89
CA CYS A 603 33.80 26.31 -15.91
C CYS A 603 33.60 24.93 -16.58
N LEU A 604 34.32 23.91 -16.10
CA LEU A 604 34.20 22.55 -16.63
C LEU A 604 34.00 21.58 -15.47
N ALA A 605 33.05 20.65 -15.61
CA ALA A 605 32.84 19.59 -14.61
C ALA A 605 34.09 18.73 -14.36
N SER A 606 35.00 18.64 -15.35
CA SER A 606 36.27 17.93 -15.25
C SER A 606 37.35 18.69 -14.48
N ASN A 607 37.27 20.02 -14.41
CA ASN A 607 38.24 20.87 -13.73
C ASN A 607 37.58 22.12 -13.14
N ILE A 608 37.06 21.95 -11.93
CA ILE A 608 36.25 22.94 -11.20
C ILE A 608 37.08 24.17 -10.79
N SER A 609 38.40 24.02 -10.70
CA SER A 609 39.31 25.14 -10.37
C SER A 609 39.35 26.24 -11.44
N LEU A 610 38.84 25.96 -12.64
CA LEU A 610 38.70 26.93 -13.73
C LEU A 610 37.40 27.74 -13.65
N CYS A 611 36.49 27.41 -12.72
CA CYS A 611 35.25 28.16 -12.55
C CYS A 611 35.55 29.47 -11.82
N ASP A 612 35.05 30.57 -12.38
CA ASP A 612 35.32 31.92 -11.90
C ASP A 612 34.62 32.21 -10.56
N HIS A 613 33.48 31.56 -10.32
CA HIS A 613 32.60 31.82 -9.19
C HIS A 613 32.09 30.54 -8.52
N GLN A 614 31.84 30.64 -7.21
CA GLN A 614 31.25 29.58 -6.40
C GLN A 614 30.20 30.14 -5.44
N LEU A 615 29.11 29.40 -5.24
CA LEU A 615 28.03 29.73 -4.32
C LEU A 615 27.69 28.49 -3.47
N PRO A 616 27.88 28.53 -2.13
CA PRO A 616 27.41 27.45 -1.27
C PRO A 616 25.88 27.45 -1.21
N ILE A 617 25.30 26.26 -1.32
CA ILE A 617 23.85 26.03 -1.35
C ILE A 617 23.48 25.07 -0.22
N PHE A 618 22.41 25.41 0.49
CA PHE A 618 21.76 24.51 1.43
C PHE A 618 20.48 23.94 0.79
N ALA A 619 20.50 22.66 0.44
CA ALA A 619 19.39 21.97 -0.22
C ALA A 619 18.34 21.56 0.82
N GLU A 620 17.28 22.35 0.92
CA GLU A 620 16.09 22.05 1.72
C GLU A 620 15.08 21.21 0.92
N THR A 621 14.65 20.11 1.51
CA THR A 621 13.59 19.25 0.95
C THR A 621 12.34 20.06 0.64
N GLY A 622 11.89 20.05 -0.61
CA GLY A 622 10.64 20.70 -1.03
C GLY A 622 10.73 22.20 -1.30
N ALA A 623 11.88 22.82 -1.07
CA ALA A 623 12.07 24.25 -1.30
C ALA A 623 12.29 24.56 -2.79
N VAL A 624 11.86 25.77 -3.18
CA VAL A 624 12.13 26.34 -4.51
C VAL A 624 12.80 27.69 -4.34
N HIS A 625 13.95 27.87 -4.98
CA HIS A 625 14.73 29.10 -4.94
C HIS A 625 14.89 29.69 -6.35
N ALA A 626 14.94 31.01 -6.43
CA ALA A 626 15.42 31.75 -7.60
C ALA A 626 16.93 31.96 -7.46
N LEU A 627 17.67 31.69 -8.52
CA LEU A 627 19.05 32.11 -8.69
C LEU A 627 19.03 33.34 -9.60
N TYR A 628 19.23 34.52 -9.01
CA TYR A 628 19.26 35.79 -9.72
C TYR A 628 20.70 36.16 -10.08
N PHE A 629 20.98 36.27 -11.38
CA PHE A 629 22.30 36.63 -11.91
C PHE A 629 22.33 38.10 -12.33
N ASP A 630 23.13 38.92 -11.63
CA ASP A 630 23.32 40.34 -11.96
C ASP A 630 24.62 40.57 -12.76
N ASP A 631 24.66 41.65 -13.55
CA ASP A 631 25.63 41.90 -14.63
C ASP A 631 27.11 41.93 -14.19
N GLU A 632 27.40 42.07 -12.88
CA GLU A 632 28.77 42.07 -12.35
C GLU A 632 28.99 41.23 -11.06
N LYS A 633 28.56 39.95 -11.09
CA LYS A 633 29.30 38.79 -10.50
C LYS A 633 28.83 38.08 -9.21
N ILE A 634 27.61 38.26 -8.70
CA ILE A 634 27.14 37.39 -7.60
C ILE A 634 25.74 36.86 -7.90
N ALA A 635 25.64 35.54 -8.10
CA ALA A 635 24.37 34.86 -8.10
C ALA A 635 23.74 34.98 -6.71
N GLU A 636 22.63 35.70 -6.60
CA GLU A 636 21.88 35.79 -5.36
C GLU A 636 20.80 34.71 -5.32
N MET A 637 20.80 33.91 -4.26
CA MET A 637 19.75 32.93 -4.02
C MET A 637 18.61 33.57 -3.23
N ARG A 638 17.41 33.59 -3.81
CA ARG A 638 16.19 34.07 -3.16
C ARG A 638 15.21 32.91 -3.00
N GLN A 639 14.68 32.74 -1.80
CA GLN A 639 13.70 31.70 -1.53
C GLN A 639 12.31 32.13 -2.03
N ILE A 640 11.71 31.30 -2.88
CA ILE A 640 10.39 31.54 -3.48
C ILE A 640 9.34 30.73 -2.74
N ILE A 641 9.65 29.45 -2.49
CA ILE A 641 8.78 28.50 -1.80
C ILE A 641 9.56 27.92 -0.62
N ARG A 642 8.95 27.95 0.57
CA ARG A 642 9.53 27.41 1.78
C ARG A 642 9.70 25.89 1.72
N GLY A 643 10.84 25.42 2.19
CA GLY A 643 11.12 24.00 2.38
C GLY A 643 10.13 23.34 3.35
N ASN A 644 10.16 22.01 3.37
CA ASN A 644 9.45 21.22 4.35
C ASN A 644 10.18 21.33 5.69
N SER A 645 9.48 21.75 6.74
CA SER A 645 10.03 21.90 8.09
C SER A 645 9.54 20.83 9.07
N VAL A 646 8.50 20.07 8.70
CA VAL A 646 7.95 18.99 9.53
C VAL A 646 8.65 17.69 9.14
N SER A 647 9.40 17.08 10.06
CA SER A 647 10.06 15.80 9.82
C SER A 647 9.06 14.67 9.53
N VAL A 648 9.36 13.85 8.53
CA VAL A 648 8.57 12.67 8.14
C VAL A 648 8.37 11.67 9.29
N LEU A 649 9.28 11.64 10.27
CA LEU A 649 9.18 10.77 11.45
C LEU A 649 7.94 11.03 12.30
N TRP A 650 7.32 12.21 12.20
CA TRP A 650 6.05 12.50 12.86
C TRP A 650 4.87 11.67 12.34
N GLN A 651 5.03 10.92 11.25
CA GLN A 651 4.06 9.90 10.84
C GLN A 651 4.21 8.56 11.59
N LEU A 652 5.34 8.30 12.27
CA LEU A 652 5.52 7.03 12.99
C LEU A 652 4.43 6.76 14.05
N PRO A 653 3.97 7.77 14.84
CA PRO A 653 2.90 7.56 15.79
C PRO A 653 1.59 7.07 15.15
N GLN A 654 1.12 7.70 14.06
CA GLN A 654 -0.11 7.25 13.37
C GLN A 654 0.06 5.86 12.71
N PHE A 655 1.23 5.56 12.13
CA PHE A 655 1.56 4.24 11.59
C PHE A 655 1.59 3.16 12.67
N THR A 656 2.10 3.49 13.85
CA THR A 656 2.11 2.56 14.98
C THR A 656 0.68 2.26 15.43
N VAL A 657 -0.14 3.29 15.63
CA VAL A 657 -1.52 3.10 16.11
C VAL A 657 -2.38 2.34 15.09
N ILE A 658 -2.26 2.63 13.79
CA ILE A 658 -3.03 1.88 12.77
C ILE A 658 -2.56 0.43 12.66
N ALA A 659 -1.25 0.14 12.78
CA ALA A 659 -0.71 -1.22 12.75
C ALA A 659 -1.16 -2.04 13.98
N LEU A 660 -1.20 -1.43 15.16
CA LEU A 660 -1.81 -2.04 16.35
C LEU A 660 -3.30 -2.32 16.13
N GLY A 661 -3.99 -1.37 15.49
CA GLY A 661 -5.38 -1.53 15.04
C GLY A 661 -5.56 -2.72 14.10
N GLU A 662 -4.67 -2.88 13.11
CA GLU A 662 -4.67 -4.00 12.16
C GLU A 662 -4.50 -5.35 12.85
N VAL A 663 -3.55 -5.48 13.78
CA VAL A 663 -3.34 -6.74 14.53
C VAL A 663 -4.60 -7.13 15.31
N LEU A 664 -5.23 -6.16 15.97
CA LEU A 664 -6.45 -6.40 16.76
C LEU A 664 -7.70 -6.59 15.89
N PHE A 665 -7.75 -5.98 14.71
CA PHE A 665 -8.94 -5.97 13.85
C PHE A 665 -8.88 -7.02 12.74
N SER A 666 -7.85 -6.97 11.90
CA SER A 666 -7.75 -7.76 10.67
C SER A 666 -7.39 -9.22 10.95
N VAL A 667 -6.31 -9.45 11.72
CA VAL A 667 -5.87 -10.81 12.06
C VAL A 667 -6.94 -11.53 12.86
N THR A 668 -7.46 -10.87 13.90
CA THR A 668 -8.52 -11.43 14.74
C THR A 668 -9.83 -11.61 13.96
N GLY A 669 -10.20 -10.67 13.09
CA GLY A 669 -11.43 -10.74 12.32
C GLY A 669 -11.42 -11.89 11.31
N LEU A 670 -10.28 -12.15 10.69
CA LEU A 670 -10.10 -13.30 9.80
C LEU A 670 -10.21 -14.62 10.58
N GLU A 671 -9.54 -14.74 11.73
CA GLU A 671 -9.64 -15.92 12.62
C GLU A 671 -11.07 -16.14 13.12
N PHE A 672 -11.71 -15.07 13.61
CA PHE A 672 -13.11 -15.09 14.06
C PHE A 672 -14.02 -15.58 12.94
N SER A 673 -13.90 -15.02 11.73
CA SER A 673 -14.71 -15.44 10.59
C SER A 673 -14.53 -16.93 10.31
N TYR A 674 -13.30 -17.43 10.35
CA TYR A 674 -13.01 -18.83 10.09
C TYR A 674 -13.61 -19.76 11.16
N SER A 675 -13.52 -19.37 12.44
CA SER A 675 -14.04 -20.16 13.58
C SER A 675 -15.56 -20.23 13.64
N GLN A 676 -16.25 -19.16 13.21
CA GLN A 676 -17.72 -19.07 13.26
C GLN A 676 -18.39 -19.59 11.99
N ALA A 677 -17.62 -19.96 10.97
CA ALA A 677 -18.14 -20.51 9.72
C ALA A 677 -18.34 -22.03 9.81
N ALA A 678 -19.50 -22.49 9.34
CA ALA A 678 -19.71 -23.91 9.07
C ALA A 678 -18.63 -24.44 8.10
N PRO A 679 -18.17 -25.71 8.23
CA PRO A 679 -17.08 -26.26 7.43
C PRO A 679 -17.27 -26.11 5.91
N ASN A 680 -18.52 -26.26 5.44
CA ASN A 680 -18.91 -26.08 4.05
C ASN A 680 -18.97 -24.60 3.59
N MET A 681 -18.98 -23.61 4.51
CA MET A 681 -19.14 -22.17 4.23
C MET A 681 -17.87 -21.33 4.39
N LYS A 682 -16.77 -21.91 4.88
CA LYS A 682 -15.51 -21.19 5.18
C LYS A 682 -14.98 -20.40 3.98
N SER A 683 -14.99 -20.97 2.78
CA SER A 683 -14.52 -20.30 1.56
C SER A 683 -15.41 -19.12 1.14
N VAL A 684 -16.74 -19.25 1.31
CA VAL A 684 -17.72 -18.18 1.00
C VAL A 684 -17.51 -17.00 1.94
N LEU A 685 -17.32 -17.27 3.23
CA LEU A 685 -17.11 -16.21 4.21
C LEU A 685 -15.76 -15.50 4.03
N GLN A 686 -14.70 -16.22 3.67
CA GLN A 686 -13.43 -15.61 3.28
C GLN A 686 -13.56 -14.71 2.05
N ALA A 687 -14.36 -15.11 1.04
CA ALA A 687 -14.65 -14.26 -0.11
C ALA A 687 -15.43 -12.99 0.30
N MET A 688 -16.41 -13.13 1.21
CA MET A 688 -17.14 -11.99 1.77
C MET A 688 -16.23 -11.05 2.58
N TRP A 689 -15.27 -11.59 3.32
CA TRP A 689 -14.26 -10.80 4.03
C TRP A 689 -13.43 -9.96 3.05
N LEU A 690 -12.89 -10.55 1.98
CA LEU A 690 -12.12 -9.80 0.97
C LEU A 690 -12.99 -8.77 0.24
N LEU A 691 -14.28 -9.03 0.07
CA LEU A 691 -15.23 -8.08 -0.51
C LEU A 691 -15.39 -6.81 0.35
N THR A 692 -15.16 -6.90 1.66
CA THR A 692 -15.16 -5.70 2.53
C THR A 692 -14.02 -4.73 2.16
N THR A 693 -12.85 -5.25 1.79
CA THR A 693 -11.73 -4.44 1.31
C THR A 693 -12.04 -3.79 -0.03
N PHE A 694 -12.69 -4.52 -0.95
CA PHE A 694 -13.22 -3.94 -2.20
C PHE A 694 -14.16 -2.77 -1.91
N ALA A 695 -15.16 -2.98 -1.04
CA ALA A 695 -16.13 -1.93 -0.71
C ALA A 695 -15.47 -0.71 -0.04
N GLY A 696 -14.46 -0.92 0.80
CA GLY A 696 -13.72 0.16 1.45
C GLY A 696 -12.98 1.04 0.43
N ASN A 697 -12.31 0.44 -0.55
CA ASN A 697 -11.62 1.19 -1.59
C ASN A 697 -12.59 1.89 -2.56
N VAL A 698 -13.79 1.35 -2.78
CA VAL A 698 -14.85 2.06 -3.54
C VAL A 698 -15.30 3.32 -2.81
N ILE A 699 -15.41 3.28 -1.47
CA ILE A 699 -15.68 4.48 -0.66
C ILE A 699 -14.55 5.50 -0.83
N ASP A 700 -13.28 5.06 -0.76
CA ASP A 700 -12.14 5.96 -0.95
C ASP A 700 -12.09 6.58 -2.34
N MET A 701 -12.42 5.83 -3.40
CA MET A 701 -12.58 6.42 -4.74
C MET A 701 -13.65 7.52 -4.76
N GLY A 702 -14.77 7.27 -4.07
CA GLY A 702 -15.90 8.18 -3.99
C GLY A 702 -15.61 9.45 -3.19
N ILE A 703 -14.83 9.37 -2.12
CA ILE A 703 -14.55 10.49 -1.20
C ILE A 703 -13.17 11.11 -1.47
N SER A 704 -12.10 10.34 -1.26
CA SER A 704 -10.72 10.78 -1.40
C SER A 704 -10.29 10.95 -2.87
N GLY A 705 -10.70 10.02 -3.73
CA GLY A 705 -10.36 10.00 -5.15
C GLY A 705 -11.03 11.13 -5.94
N SER A 706 -12.25 11.51 -5.57
CA SER A 706 -13.02 12.58 -6.20
C SER A 706 -12.65 13.99 -5.70
N ARG A 707 -11.88 14.09 -4.60
CA ARG A 707 -11.55 15.34 -3.90
C ARG A 707 -12.78 16.17 -3.52
N ILE A 708 -13.90 15.53 -3.14
CA ILE A 708 -15.09 16.24 -2.62
C ILE A 708 -14.70 17.11 -1.42
N ILE A 709 -13.91 16.55 -0.50
CA ILE A 709 -13.29 17.29 0.60
C ILE A 709 -11.95 17.82 0.08
N HIS A 710 -11.87 19.13 -0.14
CA HIS A 710 -10.69 19.76 -0.73
C HIS A 710 -9.55 19.91 0.29
N GLU A 711 -9.89 20.11 1.56
CA GLU A 711 -8.92 20.32 2.64
C GLU A 711 -8.45 18.97 3.21
N PRO A 712 -7.17 18.59 3.06
CA PRO A 712 -6.70 17.26 3.46
C PRO A 712 -6.83 16.98 4.97
N ALA A 713 -6.67 18.01 5.81
CA ALA A 713 -6.83 17.84 7.26
C ALA A 713 -8.28 17.52 7.63
N LEU A 714 -9.25 18.19 6.98
CA LEU A 714 -10.67 17.93 7.19
C LEU A 714 -11.06 16.53 6.72
N GLU A 715 -10.44 16.04 5.64
CA GLU A 715 -10.63 14.67 5.16
C GLU A 715 -10.26 13.64 6.25
N PHE A 716 -9.10 13.79 6.89
CA PHE A 716 -8.69 12.89 7.98
C PHE A 716 -9.65 12.91 9.17
N PHE A 717 -10.07 14.10 9.63
CA PHE A 717 -11.04 14.21 10.73
C PHE A 717 -12.41 13.63 10.36
N PHE A 718 -12.84 13.80 9.11
CA PHE A 718 -14.07 13.22 8.60
C PHE A 718 -14.04 11.67 8.67
N TYR A 719 -12.96 11.05 8.20
CA TYR A 719 -12.78 9.60 8.30
C TYR A 719 -12.70 9.12 9.76
N ALA A 720 -12.02 9.86 10.65
CA ALA A 720 -11.98 9.54 12.07
C ALA A 720 -13.37 9.57 12.72
N PHE A 721 -14.15 10.62 12.45
CA PHE A 721 -15.51 10.77 12.96
C PHE A 721 -16.43 9.64 12.47
N LEU A 722 -16.37 9.36 11.17
CA LEU A 722 -17.11 8.26 10.55
C LEU A 722 -16.75 6.92 11.19
N MET A 723 -15.45 6.66 11.40
CA MET A 723 -14.99 5.43 12.03
C MET A 723 -15.48 5.29 13.47
N PHE A 724 -15.53 6.39 14.24
CA PHE A 724 -16.07 6.37 15.61
C PHE A 724 -17.56 5.99 15.65
N ILE A 725 -18.37 6.49 14.72
CA ILE A 725 -19.77 6.10 14.60
C ILE A 725 -19.89 4.63 14.21
N VAL A 726 -19.15 4.21 13.18
CA VAL A 726 -19.23 2.87 12.63
C VAL A 726 -18.78 1.82 13.65
N ILE A 727 -17.72 2.09 14.41
CA ILE A 727 -17.27 1.17 15.46
C ILE A 727 -18.25 1.14 16.64
N GLY A 728 -18.93 2.25 16.94
CA GLY A 728 -20.04 2.27 17.89
C GLY A 728 -21.18 1.33 17.46
N ILE A 729 -21.57 1.37 16.19
CA ILE A 729 -22.56 0.45 15.61
C ILE A 729 -22.04 -1.00 15.67
N PHE A 730 -20.79 -1.24 15.31
CA PHE A 730 -20.17 -2.56 15.40
C PHE A 730 -20.22 -3.13 16.81
N ILE A 731 -19.90 -2.34 17.84
CA ILE A 731 -19.94 -2.75 19.24
C ILE A 731 -21.38 -3.13 19.65
N VAL A 732 -22.38 -2.35 19.23
CA VAL A 732 -23.79 -2.66 19.51
C VAL A 732 -24.23 -3.97 18.85
N ILE A 733 -23.82 -4.23 17.61
CA ILE A 733 -24.11 -5.51 16.92
C ILE A 733 -23.36 -6.65 17.63
N ALA A 734 -22.10 -6.44 17.99
CA ALA A 734 -21.25 -7.44 18.63
C ALA A 734 -21.74 -7.85 20.03
N ILE A 735 -22.30 -6.94 20.82
CA ILE A 735 -22.90 -7.26 22.14
C ILE A 735 -24.07 -8.25 21.99
N ASN A 736 -24.82 -8.16 20.89
CA ASN A 736 -25.96 -9.02 20.61
C ASN A 736 -25.58 -10.29 19.85
N TYR A 737 -24.31 -10.45 19.47
CA TYR A 737 -23.83 -11.60 18.74
C TYR A 737 -23.67 -12.80 19.68
N LYS A 738 -24.25 -13.94 19.28
CA LYS A 738 -24.09 -15.21 19.99
C LYS A 738 -23.02 -16.03 19.27
N TYR A 739 -21.97 -16.38 19.99
CA TYR A 739 -20.94 -17.28 19.48
C TYR A 739 -21.53 -18.67 19.25
N VAL A 740 -21.11 -19.30 18.15
CA VAL A 740 -21.42 -20.69 17.84
C VAL A 740 -20.24 -21.54 18.25
N ASP A 741 -20.49 -22.64 18.97
CA ASP A 741 -19.46 -23.57 19.43
C ASP A 741 -18.91 -24.39 18.25
N GLU A 742 -17.59 -24.54 18.19
CA GLU A 742 -16.92 -25.18 17.06
C GLU A 742 -17.22 -26.70 16.98
N GLU A 743 -17.44 -27.35 18.12
CA GLU A 743 -17.83 -28.77 18.19
C GLU A 743 -19.23 -29.02 17.62
N GLU A 744 -20.16 -28.09 17.86
CA GLU A 744 -21.52 -28.14 17.33
C GLU A 744 -21.49 -28.03 15.79
N LEU A 745 -20.72 -27.06 15.26
CA LEU A 745 -20.52 -26.87 13.82
C LEU A 745 -19.87 -28.08 13.13
N GLN A 746 -18.91 -28.74 13.80
CA GLN A 746 -18.26 -29.94 13.27
C GLN A 746 -19.21 -31.14 13.27
N SER A 747 -19.98 -31.33 14.34
CA SER A 747 -20.97 -32.42 14.44
C SER A 747 -22.06 -32.32 13.37
N GLU A 748 -22.59 -31.12 13.10
CA GLU A 748 -23.58 -30.87 12.06
C GLU A 748 -23.02 -31.14 10.65
N SER A 749 -21.74 -30.84 10.43
CA SER A 749 -21.08 -31.07 9.13
C SER A 749 -20.83 -32.56 8.84
N GLN A 750 -20.47 -33.35 9.85
CA GLN A 750 -20.30 -34.79 9.70
C GLN A 750 -21.64 -35.46 9.37
N ALA A 751 -22.72 -35.01 10.02
CA ALA A 751 -24.06 -35.47 9.69
C ALA A 751 -24.48 -35.12 8.24
N GLU A 752 -24.06 -33.97 7.70
CA GLU A 752 -24.30 -33.60 6.30
C GLU A 752 -23.53 -34.49 5.33
N GLU A 753 -22.24 -34.74 5.56
CA GLU A 753 -21.45 -35.65 4.72
C GLU A 753 -22.02 -37.07 4.71
N GLU A 754 -22.49 -37.56 5.85
CA GLU A 754 -23.16 -38.85 5.95
C GLU A 754 -24.48 -38.87 5.18
N ALA A 755 -25.29 -37.81 5.29
CA ALA A 755 -26.53 -37.67 4.54
C ALA A 755 -26.31 -37.57 3.01
N GLU A 756 -25.27 -36.84 2.56
CA GLU A 756 -24.93 -36.71 1.14
C GLU A 756 -24.41 -38.05 0.58
N LYS A 757 -23.59 -38.79 1.35
CA LYS A 757 -23.14 -40.16 1.00
C LYS A 757 -24.31 -41.16 0.90
N VAL A 758 -25.34 -41.01 1.74
CA VAL A 758 -26.55 -41.85 1.68
C VAL A 758 -27.42 -41.50 0.45
N THR A 759 -27.50 -40.22 0.10
CA THR A 759 -28.28 -39.72 -1.04
C THR A 759 -27.63 -40.07 -2.38
N GLU A 760 -26.30 -40.03 -2.49
CA GLU A 760 -25.56 -40.50 -3.68
C GLU A 760 -25.71 -42.02 -3.89
N LYS A 761 -25.80 -42.82 -2.82
CA LYS A 761 -26.07 -44.27 -2.93
C LYS A 761 -27.48 -44.61 -3.41
N HIS A 762 -28.42 -43.67 -3.40
CA HIS A 762 -29.83 -43.89 -3.78
C HIS A 762 -30.22 -43.28 -5.14
N GLN A 763 -29.27 -42.84 -5.96
CA GLN A 763 -29.58 -42.54 -7.37
C GLN A 763 -29.83 -43.84 -8.14
N PRO A 764 -31.01 -44.03 -8.78
CA PRO A 764 -31.23 -45.19 -9.62
C PRO A 764 -30.27 -45.14 -10.81
N GLN A 765 -29.50 -46.21 -11.01
CA GLN A 765 -28.71 -46.41 -12.23
C GLN A 765 -29.64 -46.25 -13.45
N PRO A 766 -29.23 -45.55 -14.51
CA PRO A 766 -30.03 -45.46 -15.72
C PRO A 766 -30.19 -46.87 -16.32
N ILE A 767 -31.44 -47.29 -16.50
CA ILE A 767 -31.82 -48.54 -17.17
C ILE A 767 -31.47 -48.41 -18.66
N GLN A 768 -30.20 -48.66 -19.01
CA GLN A 768 -29.77 -48.90 -20.40
C GLN A 768 -28.54 -49.80 -20.39
N GLN A 769 -28.71 -51.10 -20.09
CA GLN A 769 -27.79 -52.17 -20.56
C GLN A 769 -28.24 -53.60 -20.21
N GLN A 770 -29.55 -53.90 -20.33
CA GLN A 770 -30.03 -55.28 -20.13
C GLN A 770 -31.08 -55.72 -21.16
N GLN A 771 -30.88 -55.34 -22.43
CA GLN A 771 -31.66 -55.87 -23.57
C GLN A 771 -30.82 -56.47 -24.71
N ASN A 772 -29.49 -56.60 -24.57
CA ASN A 772 -28.62 -57.13 -25.63
C ASN A 772 -27.95 -58.50 -25.32
N LYS A 773 -28.60 -59.39 -24.55
CA LYS A 773 -28.05 -60.74 -24.27
C LYS A 773 -29.06 -61.90 -24.33
N THR A 774 -30.10 -61.79 -25.16
CA THR A 774 -31.00 -62.91 -25.45
C THR A 774 -31.45 -62.90 -26.91
N ALA A 775 -30.46 -62.97 -27.81
CA ALA A 775 -30.65 -63.38 -29.20
C ALA A 775 -29.26 -63.65 -29.78
N GLU A 776 -28.75 -64.86 -29.58
CA GLU A 776 -27.78 -65.55 -30.46
C GLU A 776 -27.19 -66.76 -29.70
N LEU A 777 -27.77 -67.94 -29.95
CA LEU A 777 -27.12 -69.18 -30.40
C LEU A 777 -28.10 -70.35 -30.23
N PRO A 778 -28.04 -71.35 -31.13
CA PRO A 778 -29.18 -72.14 -31.63
C PRO A 778 -29.92 -73.00 -30.60
#